data_AF-A0A9C9N7Z0-F1
#
_entry.id   AF-A0A9C9N7Z0-F1
#
_cell.length_a   1.000
_cell.length_b   1.000
_cell.length_c   1.000
_cell.angle_alpha   90.00
_cell.angle_beta   90.00
_cell.angle_gamma   90.00
#
_symmetry.space_group_name_H-M   'P 1'
#
loop_
_entity.id
_entity.type
_entity.pdbx_description
1 polymer ?
#
loop_
_entity_poly.entity_id
_entity_poly.type
_entity_poly.pdbx_seq_one_letter_code
_entity_poly.pdbx_strand_id
1 'polypeptide(L)'
;MTTVLFRLLKTPIDAKGDALAAQIAALNDTGQAEETYTLDPADFVLIPGSPFAYWVSDSVRQLFIKLPRVGKLKDVRQGLITAYDFRFIRAWWEVPPECIGYSAKGTRQGHGWVLFAKGGAYSPYYADVHLVVNWWEDGEEICGFVDPETGRLRSRPQNTDFYFRPGLTWPLRTTSNLSIRALPSGCIFGHKGPSAYVPDDDPEELLALLAVMNSVVFESLVKLQLGAATAAARSYEVGVIQRTPIPADLDRTQKGLSALAHEAYDLQCDRDRTDETTHAFCLPALVSHRDTEDTERSKETLCALCASVAEAEESAQARLTAIQAEIDDTVFDLYGLSEADRTLVREEMGVSHRATEDTEKSEESLCDLCASVADEDEPAPPEDLPARVQNLLMWCVGAAFGRWDARMALDPTLLPALQGPFDPLPRCAPGALVGSDGLPPANAAAIAPEAWLRARENVSHRVTEDTEKSEESLRALCASVASSYPLPIAWDGILVDDPTHPSDIVARVREVLALVWQERADAVEREACEILGVRELRDYFRDPRRFFAFHIKRYSKSRRKAPIYWLLQSERRNYAIWLYVHRLRSDGLFVAGRDYADAKVALEGARLEELRAGLEALDASARRRREREIERQQKLVAEVTEFRDRLDRIALLNLPPDLNDGVTISIAPLWELVPWMEAQKTWEKLAAGQFEWSTMARQMRQRGLVR
;
A
#
# COMPACT_ATOMS: atom_id res chain seq x y z
N MET A 1 41.79 13.61 -32.39
CA MET A 1 42.36 14.97 -32.27
C MET A 1 41.87 15.50 -30.93
N THR A 2 42.74 15.73 -29.96
CA THR A 2 42.31 16.06 -28.61
C THR A 2 41.68 17.46 -28.58
N THR A 3 40.46 17.55 -28.05
CA THR A 3 39.65 18.78 -28.00
C THR A 3 39.52 19.24 -26.55
N VAL A 4 39.67 20.55 -26.35
CA VAL A 4 39.47 21.19 -25.06
C VAL A 4 38.04 21.72 -24.98
N LEU A 5 37.32 21.37 -23.94
CA LEU A 5 35.94 21.75 -23.68
C LEU A 5 35.85 22.57 -22.40
N PHE A 6 35.12 23.68 -22.46
CA PHE A 6 34.91 24.60 -21.34
C PHE A 6 33.50 24.40 -20.76
N ARG A 7 33.39 24.09 -19.47
CA ARG A 7 32.11 23.90 -18.78
C ARG A 7 31.62 25.23 -18.22
N LEU A 8 30.60 25.79 -18.85
CA LEU A 8 29.96 27.06 -18.45
C LEU A 8 28.48 26.87 -18.10
N LEU A 9 28.09 25.66 -17.66
CA LEU A 9 26.70 25.34 -17.36
C LEU A 9 26.17 26.07 -16.11
N LYS A 10 27.04 26.30 -15.12
CA LYS A 10 26.71 27.01 -13.87
C LYS A 10 26.87 28.53 -13.99
N THR A 11 27.46 29.02 -15.08
CA THR A 11 27.69 30.45 -15.30
C THR A 11 26.43 31.11 -15.85
N PRO A 12 25.96 32.22 -15.25
CA PRO A 12 24.87 33.04 -15.80
C PRO A 12 25.13 33.40 -17.26
N ILE A 13 24.08 33.42 -18.09
CA ILE A 13 24.20 33.57 -19.56
C ILE A 13 24.97 34.84 -19.94
N ASP A 14 24.73 35.94 -19.23
CA ASP A 14 25.37 37.24 -19.38
C ASP A 14 26.86 37.24 -19.00
N ALA A 15 27.29 36.36 -18.10
CA ALA A 15 28.67 36.24 -17.65
C ALA A 15 29.49 35.16 -18.40
N LYS A 16 28.86 34.37 -19.29
CA LYS A 16 29.55 33.26 -19.99
C LYS A 16 30.73 33.73 -20.84
N GLY A 17 30.61 34.88 -21.49
CA GLY A 17 31.69 35.44 -22.33
C GLY A 17 32.95 35.73 -21.53
N ASP A 18 32.79 36.43 -20.40
CA ASP A 18 33.90 36.79 -19.51
C ASP A 18 34.51 35.57 -18.84
N ALA A 19 33.67 34.63 -18.38
CA ALA A 19 34.13 33.38 -17.79
C ALA A 19 34.92 32.51 -18.78
N LEU A 20 34.46 32.42 -20.04
CA LEU A 20 35.18 31.71 -21.08
C LEU A 20 36.54 32.36 -21.36
N ALA A 21 36.57 33.68 -21.51
CA ALA A 21 37.80 34.43 -21.76
C ALA A 21 38.81 34.24 -20.62
N ALA A 22 38.35 34.29 -19.36
CA ALA A 22 39.19 34.05 -18.19
C ALA A 22 39.79 32.64 -18.18
N GLN A 23 38.99 31.61 -18.51
CA GLN A 23 39.48 30.22 -18.57
C GLN A 23 40.47 30.00 -19.73
N ILE A 24 40.24 30.61 -20.89
CA ILE A 24 41.19 30.56 -22.02
C ILE A 24 42.51 31.22 -21.62
N ALA A 25 42.45 32.40 -20.98
CA ALA A 25 43.63 33.09 -20.50
C ALA A 25 44.41 32.24 -19.48
N ALA A 26 43.73 31.67 -18.48
CA ALA A 26 44.33 30.80 -17.49
C ALA A 26 45.00 29.56 -18.12
N LEU A 27 44.33 28.94 -19.10
CA LEU A 27 44.88 27.79 -19.82
C LEU A 27 46.13 28.16 -20.64
N ASN A 28 46.15 29.34 -21.27
CA ASN A 28 47.32 29.83 -22.00
C ASN A 28 48.50 30.17 -21.08
N ASP A 29 48.23 30.72 -19.89
CA ASP A 29 49.26 31.19 -18.96
C ASP A 29 49.85 30.05 -18.11
N THR A 30 48.99 29.17 -17.57
CA THR A 30 49.40 28.15 -16.59
C THR A 30 49.33 26.73 -17.14
N GLY A 31 48.74 26.53 -18.31
CA GLY A 31 48.45 25.21 -18.87
C GLY A 31 47.26 24.50 -18.20
N GLN A 32 46.59 25.14 -17.23
CA GLN A 32 45.47 24.57 -16.49
C GLN A 32 44.37 25.63 -16.26
N ALA A 33 43.10 25.21 -16.31
CA ALA A 33 41.96 26.02 -15.90
C ALA A 33 40.89 25.11 -15.27
N GLU A 34 40.19 25.60 -14.25
CA GLU A 34 39.38 24.79 -13.32
C GLU A 34 38.21 24.03 -13.98
N GLU A 35 37.56 24.61 -15.00
CA GLU A 35 36.35 24.05 -15.63
C GLU A 35 36.64 23.59 -17.08
N THR A 36 37.83 23.05 -17.30
CA THR A 36 38.30 22.62 -18.62
C THR A 36 38.53 21.12 -18.68
N TYR A 37 37.99 20.49 -19.72
CA TYR A 37 38.07 19.05 -19.94
C TYR A 37 38.72 18.77 -21.29
N THR A 38 39.62 17.81 -21.34
CA THR A 38 40.36 17.46 -22.56
C THR A 38 40.03 16.02 -22.93
N LEU A 39 39.45 15.80 -24.11
CA LEU A 39 39.19 14.45 -24.63
C LEU A 39 39.19 14.40 -26.16
N ASP A 40 39.27 13.19 -26.74
CA ASP A 40 39.01 12.99 -28.16
C ASP A 40 37.49 12.89 -28.40
N PRO A 41 36.87 13.74 -29.25
CA PRO A 41 35.45 13.64 -29.55
C PRO A 41 34.99 12.28 -30.10
N ALA A 42 35.92 11.48 -30.65
CA ALA A 42 35.63 10.10 -31.06
C ALA A 42 35.22 9.21 -29.86
N ASP A 43 35.64 9.54 -28.64
CA ASP A 43 35.38 8.74 -27.44
C ASP A 43 33.94 8.89 -26.93
N PHE A 44 33.16 9.88 -27.41
CA PHE A 44 31.73 9.97 -27.07
C PHE A 44 30.95 8.75 -27.55
N VAL A 45 31.38 8.09 -28.63
CA VAL A 45 30.74 6.87 -29.16
C VAL A 45 30.85 5.67 -28.22
N LEU A 46 31.78 5.70 -27.26
CA LEU A 46 31.97 4.61 -26.29
C LEU A 46 30.76 4.44 -25.37
N ILE A 47 30.04 5.52 -25.07
CA ILE A 47 28.81 5.46 -24.27
C ILE A 47 27.61 5.30 -25.23
N PRO A 48 26.71 4.32 -24.99
CA PRO A 48 25.50 4.15 -25.80
C PRO A 48 24.68 5.45 -25.88
N GLY A 49 24.27 5.81 -27.10
CA GLY A 49 23.57 7.08 -27.37
C GLY A 49 24.49 8.28 -27.62
N SER A 50 25.81 8.11 -27.46
CA SER A 50 26.84 9.12 -27.69
C SER A 50 26.59 10.48 -27.00
N PRO A 51 26.30 10.48 -25.68
CA PRO A 51 26.12 11.71 -24.91
C PRO A 51 27.41 12.53 -24.87
N PHE A 52 27.29 13.86 -24.81
CA PHE A 52 28.41 14.79 -24.62
C PHE A 52 28.90 14.80 -23.15
N ALA A 53 29.24 13.62 -22.62
CA ALA A 53 29.68 13.41 -21.24
C ALA A 53 31.19 13.66 -21.05
N TYR A 54 31.61 14.91 -21.27
CA TYR A 54 33.02 15.30 -21.30
C TYR A 54 33.71 15.30 -19.93
N TRP A 55 32.94 15.43 -18.85
CA TRP A 55 33.45 15.46 -17.47
C TRP A 55 33.79 14.07 -16.93
N VAL A 56 33.35 13.02 -17.63
CA VAL A 56 33.61 11.63 -17.27
C VAL A 56 35.06 11.28 -17.59
N SER A 57 35.69 10.46 -16.75
CA SER A 57 37.04 9.96 -17.00
C SER A 57 37.07 8.91 -18.11
N ASP A 58 38.25 8.66 -18.67
CA ASP A 58 38.41 7.57 -19.65
C ASP A 58 38.14 6.20 -19.01
N SER A 59 38.58 5.97 -17.76
CA SER A 59 38.32 4.72 -17.03
C SER A 59 36.82 4.37 -17.00
N VAL A 60 35.96 5.34 -16.66
CA VAL A 60 34.50 5.16 -16.64
C VAL A 60 33.93 4.93 -18.05
N ARG A 61 34.37 5.67 -19.07
CA ARG A 61 33.95 5.43 -20.47
C ARG A 61 34.29 4.01 -20.94
N GLN A 62 35.48 3.53 -20.60
CA GLN A 62 35.96 2.21 -20.98
C GLN A 62 35.16 1.07 -20.34
N LEU A 63 34.41 1.31 -19.26
CA LEU A 63 33.53 0.29 -18.65
C LEU A 63 32.48 -0.21 -19.64
N PHE A 64 31.94 0.67 -20.49
CA PHE A 64 30.94 0.31 -21.52
C PHE A 64 31.48 -0.64 -22.60
N ILE A 65 32.79 -0.77 -22.70
CA ILE A 65 33.47 -1.63 -23.67
C ILE A 65 34.04 -2.89 -23.00
N LYS A 66 34.67 -2.73 -21.84
CA LYS A 66 35.43 -3.78 -21.16
C LYS A 66 34.55 -4.77 -20.41
N LEU A 67 33.45 -4.29 -19.82
CA LEU A 67 32.58 -5.11 -18.99
C LEU A 67 31.41 -5.69 -19.79
N PRO A 68 30.87 -6.86 -19.38
CA PRO A 68 29.63 -7.35 -19.94
C PRO A 68 28.48 -6.39 -19.63
N ARG A 69 27.46 -6.39 -20.48
CA ARG A 69 26.22 -5.65 -20.27
C ARG A 69 25.17 -6.53 -19.58
N VAL A 70 24.27 -5.95 -18.81
CA VAL A 70 23.19 -6.68 -18.11
C VAL A 70 22.43 -7.60 -19.07
N GLY A 71 22.00 -7.09 -20.23
CA GLY A 71 21.20 -7.85 -21.21
C GLY A 71 21.93 -8.99 -21.92
N LYS A 72 23.24 -9.19 -21.66
CA LYS A 72 23.97 -10.38 -22.11
C LYS A 72 23.85 -11.53 -21.12
N LEU A 73 23.72 -11.22 -19.83
CA LEU A 73 23.77 -12.19 -18.73
C LEU A 73 22.40 -12.41 -18.08
N LYS A 74 21.51 -11.43 -18.21
CA LYS A 74 20.22 -11.35 -17.53
C LYS A 74 19.11 -11.06 -18.52
N ASP A 75 17.95 -11.64 -18.27
CA ASP A 75 16.75 -11.35 -19.04
C ASP A 75 16.10 -10.09 -18.51
N VAL A 76 16.01 -9.04 -19.32
CA VAL A 76 15.29 -7.81 -18.95
C VAL A 76 14.10 -7.62 -19.88
N ARG A 77 12.90 -7.55 -19.30
CA ARG A 77 11.63 -7.66 -20.03
C ARG A 77 10.66 -6.56 -19.64
N GLN A 78 9.81 -6.19 -20.60
CA GLN A 78 8.65 -5.33 -20.36
C GLN A 78 7.40 -6.20 -20.20
N GLY A 79 6.56 -5.86 -19.25
CA GLY A 79 5.37 -6.65 -18.91
C GLY A 79 4.08 -6.21 -19.60
N LEU A 80 2.99 -6.56 -18.94
CA LEU A 80 1.61 -6.36 -19.39
C LEU A 80 1.24 -4.88 -19.58
N ILE A 81 0.55 -4.59 -20.69
CA ILE A 81 -0.26 -3.37 -20.86
C ILE A 81 -1.72 -3.79 -20.73
N THR A 82 -2.38 -3.39 -19.66
CA THR A 82 -3.80 -3.68 -19.39
C THR A 82 -4.77 -2.91 -20.28
N ALA A 83 -4.35 -1.72 -20.75
CA ALA A 83 -5.14 -0.72 -21.49
C ALA A 83 -6.37 -0.15 -20.78
N TYR A 84 -6.88 -0.80 -19.72
CA TYR A 84 -7.96 -0.27 -18.90
C TYR A 84 -7.86 -0.69 -17.42
N ASP A 85 -6.99 0.01 -16.67
CA ASP A 85 -6.69 -0.29 -15.26
C ASP A 85 -7.96 -0.37 -14.38
N PHE A 86 -8.95 0.51 -14.57
CA PHE A 86 -10.17 0.51 -13.76
C PHE A 86 -10.98 -0.79 -13.86
N ARG A 87 -10.93 -1.49 -15.01
CA ARG A 87 -11.58 -2.79 -15.20
C ARG A 87 -10.74 -3.93 -14.63
N PHE A 88 -9.46 -3.94 -14.96
CA PHE A 88 -8.61 -5.12 -14.78
C PHE A 88 -7.74 -5.11 -13.51
N ILE A 89 -7.68 -4.00 -12.75
CA ILE A 89 -6.81 -3.90 -11.58
C ILE A 89 -7.63 -3.61 -10.30
N ARG A 90 -7.29 -4.32 -9.22
CA ARG A 90 -7.77 -4.07 -7.85
C ARG A 90 -6.58 -3.87 -6.92
N ALA A 91 -6.81 -3.27 -5.75
CA ALA A 91 -5.91 -3.47 -4.63
C ALA A 91 -6.17 -4.86 -4.01
N TRP A 92 -5.14 -5.49 -3.47
CA TRP A 92 -5.24 -6.87 -2.97
C TRP A 92 -6.29 -7.01 -1.84
N TRP A 93 -6.40 -5.99 -0.99
CA TRP A 93 -7.40 -5.95 0.10
C TRP A 93 -8.84 -5.74 -0.38
N GLU A 94 -9.08 -5.52 -1.67
CA GLU A 94 -10.44 -5.42 -2.20
C GLU A 94 -11.03 -6.78 -2.53
N VAL A 95 -10.20 -7.71 -2.97
CA VAL A 95 -10.67 -9.00 -3.47
C VAL A 95 -10.66 -10.01 -2.33
N PRO A 96 -11.57 -11.00 -2.35
CA PRO A 96 -11.52 -12.09 -1.38
C PRO A 96 -10.15 -12.80 -1.44
N PRO A 97 -9.48 -13.05 -0.31
CA PRO A 97 -8.16 -13.68 -0.26
C PRO A 97 -8.08 -15.00 -1.03
N GLU A 98 -9.14 -15.80 -1.00
CA GLU A 98 -9.27 -17.07 -1.71
C GLU A 98 -9.23 -16.92 -3.23
N CYS A 99 -9.51 -15.74 -3.79
CA CYS A 99 -9.43 -15.50 -5.23
C CYS A 99 -8.02 -15.12 -5.70
N ILE A 100 -7.06 -14.96 -4.79
CA ILE A 100 -5.68 -14.57 -5.11
C ILE A 100 -4.85 -15.79 -5.56
N GLY A 101 -4.35 -15.73 -6.79
CA GLY A 101 -3.58 -16.77 -7.46
C GLY A 101 -2.11 -16.42 -7.64
N TYR A 102 -1.31 -17.46 -7.84
CA TYR A 102 0.16 -17.37 -7.92
C TYR A 102 0.74 -18.22 -9.05
N SER A 103 -0.11 -18.79 -9.90
CA SER A 103 0.31 -19.60 -11.05
C SER A 103 -0.80 -19.65 -12.09
N ALA A 104 -0.43 -19.89 -13.35
CA ALA A 104 -1.38 -20.11 -14.44
C ALA A 104 -2.30 -21.33 -14.24
N LYS A 105 -1.90 -22.30 -13.40
CA LYS A 105 -2.78 -23.41 -13.01
C LYS A 105 -3.85 -22.91 -12.04
N GLY A 106 -3.46 -22.11 -11.04
CA GLY A 106 -4.39 -21.57 -10.05
C GLY A 106 -5.45 -20.66 -10.65
N THR A 107 -5.11 -19.89 -11.69
CA THR A 107 -6.07 -18.98 -12.36
C THR A 107 -7.21 -19.70 -13.08
N ARG A 108 -7.04 -20.98 -13.42
CA ARG A 108 -8.08 -21.87 -13.98
C ARG A 108 -8.86 -22.65 -12.91
N GLN A 109 -8.51 -22.44 -11.64
CA GLN A 109 -9.06 -23.17 -10.47
C GLN A 109 -9.82 -22.23 -9.51
N GLY A 110 -10.15 -21.02 -9.95
CA GLY A 110 -10.85 -20.05 -9.12
C GLY A 110 -9.97 -18.94 -8.54
N HIS A 111 -8.65 -18.99 -8.73
CA HIS A 111 -7.71 -17.99 -8.21
C HIS A 111 -7.32 -16.96 -9.28
N GLY A 112 -8.31 -16.28 -9.85
CA GLY A 112 -8.10 -15.44 -11.02
C GLY A 112 -7.48 -14.06 -10.78
N TRP A 113 -7.40 -13.58 -9.53
CA TRP A 113 -6.69 -12.32 -9.24
C TRP A 113 -5.22 -12.61 -8.94
N VAL A 114 -4.30 -12.05 -9.72
CA VAL A 114 -2.86 -12.30 -9.55
C VAL A 114 -2.16 -11.01 -9.13
N LEU A 115 -1.22 -11.08 -8.19
CA LEU A 115 -0.42 -9.92 -7.78
C LEU A 115 0.22 -9.23 -8.99
N PHE A 116 0.15 -7.90 -9.03
CA PHE A 116 0.50 -7.10 -10.19
C PHE A 116 1.54 -6.03 -9.86
N ALA A 117 2.80 -6.31 -10.18
CA ALA A 117 3.90 -5.39 -9.98
C ALA A 117 3.85 -4.24 -11.01
N LYS A 118 3.57 -3.03 -10.52
CA LYS A 118 3.60 -1.78 -11.28
C LYS A 118 4.75 -0.91 -10.80
N GLY A 119 5.19 0.00 -11.67
CA GLY A 119 6.35 0.88 -11.46
C GLY A 119 6.42 1.61 -10.12
N GLY A 120 5.30 1.94 -9.49
CA GLY A 120 5.24 2.41 -8.09
C GLY A 120 6.11 3.63 -7.75
N ALA A 121 6.09 4.02 -6.47
CA ALA A 121 6.96 5.06 -5.94
C ALA A 121 8.41 4.57 -5.79
N TYR A 122 9.31 5.51 -5.50
CA TYR A 122 10.70 5.22 -5.16
C TYR A 122 10.79 4.45 -3.84
N SER A 123 11.31 3.22 -3.88
CA SER A 123 11.51 2.34 -2.72
C SER A 123 12.51 1.24 -3.10
N PRO A 124 13.83 1.50 -2.93
CA PRO A 124 14.88 0.55 -3.34
C PRO A 124 14.85 -0.71 -2.46
N TYR A 125 15.37 -1.83 -2.95
CA TYR A 125 15.37 -3.15 -2.31
C TYR A 125 13.99 -3.79 -2.12
N TYR A 126 13.01 -3.09 -1.54
CA TYR A 126 11.69 -3.62 -1.21
C TYR A 126 10.58 -2.63 -1.60
N ALA A 127 9.46 -3.16 -2.12
CA ALA A 127 8.16 -2.49 -2.07
C ALA A 127 7.04 -3.52 -2.12
N ASP A 128 6.00 -3.34 -1.31
CA ASP A 128 4.80 -4.18 -1.35
C ASP A 128 4.13 -4.14 -2.74
N VAL A 129 3.66 -5.31 -3.20
CA VAL A 129 2.88 -5.43 -4.45
C VAL A 129 1.39 -5.34 -4.12
N HIS A 130 0.93 -4.13 -3.81
CA HIS A 130 -0.45 -3.92 -3.32
C HIS A 130 -1.56 -4.06 -4.37
N LEU A 131 -1.21 -4.25 -5.64
CA LEU A 131 -2.16 -4.39 -6.74
C LEU A 131 -2.32 -5.84 -7.16
N VAL A 132 -3.50 -6.19 -7.65
CA VAL A 132 -3.79 -7.44 -8.35
C VAL A 132 -4.42 -7.16 -9.70
N VAL A 133 -4.13 -8.01 -10.69
CA VAL A 133 -4.72 -7.96 -12.04
C VAL A 133 -5.64 -9.15 -12.25
N ASN A 134 -6.77 -8.93 -12.94
CA ASN A 134 -7.65 -10.00 -13.37
C ASN A 134 -6.94 -10.82 -14.46
N TRP A 135 -6.58 -12.05 -14.09
CA TRP A 135 -5.94 -13.05 -14.94
C TRP A 135 -6.75 -14.37 -14.94
N TRP A 136 -8.06 -14.30 -14.77
CA TRP A 136 -8.97 -15.46 -14.82
C TRP A 136 -8.78 -16.28 -16.09
N GLU A 137 -8.81 -17.60 -15.95
CA GLU A 137 -8.65 -18.55 -17.07
C GLU A 137 -7.41 -18.24 -17.93
N ASP A 138 -6.29 -17.94 -17.25
CA ASP A 138 -5.03 -17.53 -17.88
C ASP A 138 -5.14 -16.24 -18.71
N GLY A 139 -5.93 -15.30 -18.18
CA GLY A 139 -6.12 -13.97 -18.75
C GLY A 139 -7.03 -13.96 -19.97
N GLU A 140 -7.97 -14.90 -20.12
CA GLU A 140 -8.85 -15.01 -21.29
C GLU A 140 -9.49 -13.65 -21.67
N GLU A 141 -10.08 -12.96 -20.69
CA GLU A 141 -10.75 -11.68 -20.88
C GLU A 141 -9.79 -10.57 -21.33
N ILE A 142 -8.64 -10.44 -20.66
CA ILE A 142 -7.69 -9.35 -20.94
C ILE A 142 -6.89 -9.64 -22.21
N CYS A 143 -6.58 -10.89 -22.52
CA CYS A 143 -5.95 -11.31 -23.78
C CYS A 143 -6.90 -11.13 -24.98
N GLY A 144 -8.21 -11.18 -24.76
CA GLY A 144 -9.24 -10.88 -25.76
C GLY A 144 -9.71 -9.42 -25.80
N PHE A 145 -9.10 -8.50 -25.04
CA PHE A 145 -9.59 -7.13 -24.91
C PHE A 145 -9.30 -6.27 -26.14
N VAL A 146 -10.25 -6.28 -27.08
CA VAL A 146 -10.20 -5.54 -28.35
C VAL A 146 -11.00 -4.25 -28.32
N ASP A 147 -10.63 -3.34 -29.22
CA ASP A 147 -11.40 -2.15 -29.53
C ASP A 147 -12.61 -2.55 -30.40
N PRO A 148 -13.85 -2.22 -30.00
CA PRO A 148 -15.06 -2.69 -30.68
C PRO A 148 -15.24 -2.08 -32.08
N GLU A 149 -14.65 -0.92 -32.36
CA GLU A 149 -14.78 -0.25 -33.66
C GLU A 149 -13.71 -0.74 -34.65
N THR A 150 -12.48 -0.92 -34.18
CA THR A 150 -11.33 -1.24 -35.04
C THR A 150 -10.91 -2.71 -35.01
N GLY A 151 -11.40 -3.49 -34.04
CA GLY A 151 -11.00 -4.88 -33.80
C GLY A 151 -9.56 -5.05 -33.31
N ARG A 152 -8.83 -3.95 -33.08
CA ARG A 152 -7.42 -4.00 -32.63
C ARG A 152 -7.35 -4.36 -31.15
N LEU A 153 -6.43 -5.25 -30.81
CA LEU A 153 -6.14 -5.58 -29.42
C LEU A 153 -5.64 -4.33 -28.67
N ARG A 154 -6.36 -3.95 -27.61
CA ARG A 154 -6.04 -2.78 -26.77
C ARG A 154 -4.98 -3.14 -25.74
N SER A 155 -5.19 -4.25 -25.04
CA SER A 155 -4.22 -4.82 -24.11
C SER A 155 -3.00 -5.36 -24.86
N ARG A 156 -1.88 -5.53 -24.16
CA ARG A 156 -0.68 -6.21 -24.66
C ARG A 156 -0.15 -7.16 -23.59
N PRO A 157 -0.67 -8.39 -23.52
CA PRO A 157 0.01 -9.50 -22.86
C PRO A 157 1.30 -9.81 -23.65
N GLN A 158 2.44 -9.77 -22.98
CA GLN A 158 3.74 -10.01 -23.60
C GLN A 158 4.74 -10.48 -22.55
N ASN A 159 5.71 -11.29 -22.98
CA ASN A 159 6.66 -11.99 -22.11
C ASN A 159 5.95 -12.81 -21.01
N THR A 160 4.83 -13.46 -21.35
CA THR A 160 4.01 -14.24 -20.40
C THR A 160 4.76 -15.42 -19.78
N ASP A 161 5.80 -15.93 -20.44
CA ASP A 161 6.69 -16.98 -19.92
C ASP A 161 7.49 -16.52 -18.68
N PHE A 162 7.56 -15.21 -18.43
CA PHE A 162 8.19 -14.63 -17.24
C PHE A 162 7.19 -14.35 -16.11
N TYR A 163 5.89 -14.53 -16.34
CA TYR A 163 4.90 -14.35 -15.28
C TYR A 163 5.10 -15.40 -14.19
N PHE A 164 4.80 -15.02 -12.95
CA PHE A 164 4.95 -15.83 -11.74
C PHE A 164 6.39 -16.16 -11.33
N ARG A 165 7.41 -15.81 -12.13
CA ARG A 165 8.82 -15.97 -11.74
C ARG A 165 9.25 -14.85 -10.78
N PRO A 166 10.10 -15.15 -9.79
CA PRO A 166 10.74 -14.11 -9.00
C PRO A 166 11.76 -13.35 -9.85
N GLY A 167 12.07 -12.11 -9.47
CA GLY A 167 13.02 -11.29 -10.21
C GLY A 167 13.29 -9.97 -9.51
N LEU A 168 13.74 -8.97 -10.28
CA LEU A 168 13.87 -7.59 -9.84
C LEU A 168 12.96 -6.70 -10.68
N THR A 169 12.36 -5.66 -10.10
CA THR A 169 11.49 -4.71 -10.81
C THR A 169 11.83 -3.27 -10.42
N TRP A 170 11.46 -2.30 -11.26
CA TRP A 170 11.68 -0.88 -10.97
C TRP A 170 10.62 0.04 -11.61
N PRO A 171 10.45 1.28 -11.13
CA PRO A 171 9.67 2.29 -11.83
C PRO A 171 10.27 2.63 -13.19
N LEU A 172 9.50 2.42 -14.28
CA LEU A 172 9.94 2.82 -15.63
C LEU A 172 10.21 4.33 -15.71
N ARG A 173 9.39 5.12 -15.04
CA ARG A 173 9.50 6.58 -14.98
C ARG A 173 9.33 6.99 -13.52
N THR A 174 10.20 7.88 -13.08
CA THR A 174 10.15 8.50 -11.75
C THR A 174 10.89 9.83 -11.84
N THR A 175 10.43 10.80 -11.04
CA THR A 175 11.14 12.07 -10.80
C THR A 175 12.34 11.89 -9.86
N SER A 176 12.38 10.77 -9.14
CA SER A 176 13.45 10.38 -8.22
C SER A 176 14.58 9.60 -8.93
N ASN A 177 15.41 8.92 -8.15
CA ASN A 177 16.52 8.09 -8.62
C ASN A 177 16.06 6.69 -9.08
N LEU A 178 16.97 5.92 -9.67
CA LEU A 178 16.69 4.52 -10.01
C LEU A 178 16.41 3.74 -8.73
N SER A 179 15.32 2.98 -8.72
CA SER A 179 14.88 2.22 -7.54
C SER A 179 14.59 0.79 -7.95
N ILE A 180 15.59 -0.08 -7.78
CA ILE A 180 15.44 -1.51 -8.06
C ILE A 180 14.98 -2.20 -6.78
N ARG A 181 14.01 -3.09 -6.90
CA ARG A 181 13.44 -3.82 -5.77
C ARG A 181 13.12 -5.25 -6.15
N ALA A 182 13.01 -6.11 -5.14
CA ALA A 182 12.62 -7.50 -5.33
C ALA A 182 11.22 -7.59 -5.98
N LEU A 183 11.07 -8.51 -6.93
CA LEU A 183 9.80 -8.97 -7.48
C LEU A 183 9.53 -10.36 -6.90
N PRO A 184 8.56 -10.48 -5.99
CA PRO A 184 8.13 -11.77 -5.46
C PRO A 184 7.65 -12.72 -6.55
N SER A 185 7.88 -14.02 -6.38
CA SER A 185 7.27 -15.04 -7.24
C SER A 185 5.73 -15.01 -7.12
N GLY A 186 5.04 -15.58 -8.09
CA GLY A 186 3.58 -15.54 -8.16
C GLY A 186 2.99 -14.20 -8.64
N CYS A 187 3.82 -13.23 -9.05
CA CYS A 187 3.39 -11.94 -9.59
C CYS A 187 3.36 -11.90 -11.14
N ILE A 188 2.49 -11.07 -11.69
CA ILE A 188 2.57 -10.55 -13.07
C ILE A 188 3.16 -9.14 -13.00
N PHE A 189 4.02 -8.78 -13.94
CA PHE A 189 4.63 -7.44 -14.00
C PHE A 189 4.06 -6.62 -15.16
N GLY A 190 3.98 -5.30 -14.97
CA GLY A 190 3.41 -4.36 -15.94
C GLY A 190 4.46 -3.63 -16.77
N HIS A 191 4.04 -3.00 -17.87
CA HIS A 191 4.96 -2.20 -18.71
C HIS A 191 5.59 -0.99 -17.98
N LYS A 192 4.92 -0.45 -16.96
CA LYS A 192 5.46 0.61 -16.09
C LYS A 192 6.38 0.08 -14.99
N GLY A 193 6.39 -1.24 -14.78
CA GLY A 193 7.27 -1.95 -13.85
C GLY A 193 8.01 -3.06 -14.59
N PRO A 194 8.93 -2.74 -15.52
CA PRO A 194 9.74 -3.75 -16.20
C PRO A 194 10.55 -4.56 -15.18
N SER A 195 10.97 -5.76 -15.59
CA SER A 195 11.62 -6.70 -14.68
C SER A 195 12.87 -7.35 -15.27
N ALA A 196 13.82 -7.65 -14.39
CA ALA A 196 15.05 -8.36 -14.67
C ALA A 196 15.07 -9.72 -13.97
N TYR A 197 15.62 -10.72 -14.63
CA TYR A 197 15.67 -12.11 -14.18
C TYR A 197 17.08 -12.68 -14.33
N VAL A 198 17.41 -13.61 -13.43
CA VAL A 198 18.64 -14.40 -13.47
C VAL A 198 18.35 -15.80 -14.00
N PRO A 199 19.36 -16.54 -14.51
CA PRO A 199 19.24 -17.96 -14.81
C PRO A 199 18.78 -18.74 -13.56
N ASP A 200 17.92 -19.73 -13.78
CA ASP A 200 17.43 -20.65 -12.73
C ASP A 200 16.76 -20.00 -11.50
N ASP A 201 16.43 -18.71 -11.59
CA ASP A 201 15.77 -17.94 -10.53
C ASP A 201 16.52 -17.96 -9.18
N ASP A 202 17.85 -18.07 -9.21
CA ASP A 202 18.69 -18.17 -8.00
C ASP A 202 18.54 -16.94 -7.08
N PRO A 203 18.07 -17.12 -5.82
CA PRO A 203 17.84 -16.02 -4.89
C PRO A 203 19.10 -15.25 -4.51
N GLU A 204 20.25 -15.94 -4.38
CA GLU A 204 21.51 -15.31 -3.97
C GLU A 204 22.05 -14.42 -5.10
N GLU A 205 21.95 -14.87 -6.35
CA GLU A 205 22.29 -14.09 -7.53
C GLU A 205 21.34 -12.90 -7.74
N LEU A 206 20.03 -13.07 -7.50
CA LEU A 206 19.06 -11.97 -7.54
C LEU A 206 19.38 -10.91 -6.49
N LEU A 207 19.71 -11.29 -5.25
CA LEU A 207 20.09 -10.35 -4.20
C LEU A 207 21.41 -9.63 -4.51
N ALA A 208 22.42 -10.33 -5.01
CA ALA A 208 23.67 -9.70 -5.42
C ALA A 208 23.46 -8.72 -6.59
N LEU A 209 22.62 -9.08 -7.56
CA LEU A 209 22.21 -8.19 -8.64
C LEU A 209 21.43 -6.97 -8.11
N LEU A 210 20.54 -7.17 -7.15
CA LEU A 210 19.79 -6.11 -6.48
C LEU A 210 20.70 -5.10 -5.79
N ALA A 211 21.75 -5.57 -5.10
CA ALA A 211 22.77 -4.71 -4.50
C ALA A 211 23.49 -3.88 -5.58
N VAL A 212 24.01 -4.54 -6.62
CA VAL A 212 24.75 -3.86 -7.69
C VAL A 212 23.89 -2.84 -8.40
N MET A 213 22.63 -3.15 -8.73
CA MET A 213 21.78 -2.24 -9.50
C MET A 213 21.24 -1.04 -8.68
N ASN A 214 21.26 -1.12 -7.35
CA ASN A 214 21.00 0.03 -6.47
C ASN A 214 22.26 0.80 -6.06
N SER A 215 23.45 0.37 -6.51
CA SER A 215 24.69 1.12 -6.24
C SER A 215 24.73 2.45 -6.99
N VAL A 216 25.40 3.42 -6.38
CA VAL A 216 25.67 4.74 -6.97
C VAL A 216 26.42 4.61 -8.30
N VAL A 217 27.31 3.61 -8.42
CA VAL A 217 28.06 3.34 -9.66
C VAL A 217 27.10 2.93 -10.78
N PHE A 218 26.27 1.92 -10.55
CA PHE A 218 25.34 1.44 -11.59
C PHE A 218 24.36 2.53 -12.00
N GLU A 219 23.81 3.28 -11.03
CA GLU A 219 22.92 4.39 -11.32
C GLU A 219 23.61 5.49 -12.15
N SER A 220 24.87 5.82 -11.83
CA SER A 220 25.63 6.81 -12.60
C SER A 220 25.80 6.37 -14.07
N LEU A 221 26.10 5.09 -14.31
CA LEU A 221 26.23 4.52 -15.66
C LEU A 221 24.89 4.53 -16.42
N VAL A 222 23.77 4.32 -15.73
CA VAL A 222 22.43 4.47 -16.31
C VAL A 222 22.18 5.94 -16.70
N LYS A 223 22.43 6.88 -15.79
CA LYS A 223 22.22 8.32 -16.02
C LYS A 223 23.07 8.86 -17.17
N LEU A 224 24.31 8.40 -17.30
CA LEU A 224 25.19 8.78 -18.41
C LEU A 224 24.58 8.46 -19.79
N GLN A 225 23.90 7.32 -19.93
CA GLN A 225 23.27 6.92 -21.20
C GLN A 225 22.02 7.73 -21.54
N LEU A 226 21.34 8.30 -20.54
CA LEU A 226 20.05 8.96 -20.75
C LEU A 226 20.20 10.38 -21.34
N GLY A 227 21.33 11.05 -21.13
CA GLY A 227 21.55 12.42 -21.62
C GLY A 227 20.45 13.42 -21.22
N ALA A 228 19.67 13.09 -20.17
CA ALA A 228 18.44 13.80 -19.84
C ALA A 228 18.75 15.17 -19.20
N ALA A 229 18.16 16.23 -19.77
CA ALA A 229 18.35 17.59 -19.30
C ALA A 229 17.71 17.86 -17.91
N THR A 230 16.72 17.06 -17.50
CA THR A 230 16.00 17.21 -16.23
C THR A 230 15.62 15.85 -15.63
N ALA A 231 15.35 15.81 -14.31
CA ALA A 231 14.91 14.60 -13.61
C ALA A 231 13.59 14.05 -14.17
N ALA A 232 12.63 14.93 -14.51
CA ALA A 232 11.34 14.56 -15.11
C ALA A 232 11.43 13.92 -16.51
N ALA A 233 12.57 14.05 -17.20
CA ALA A 233 12.80 13.44 -18.52
C ALA A 233 13.42 12.04 -18.43
N ARG A 234 13.73 11.52 -17.23
CA ARG A 234 14.36 10.21 -17.05
C ARG A 234 13.33 9.08 -17.28
N SER A 235 13.65 8.19 -18.21
CA SER A 235 12.90 6.94 -18.45
C SER A 235 13.87 5.77 -18.39
N TYR A 236 13.74 4.93 -17.37
CA TYR A 236 14.55 3.74 -17.12
C TYR A 236 14.07 2.56 -17.98
N GLU A 237 14.04 2.79 -19.30
CA GLU A 237 13.60 1.83 -20.30
C GLU A 237 14.42 0.54 -20.25
N VAL A 238 13.78 -0.59 -20.57
CA VAL A 238 14.41 -1.93 -20.64
C VAL A 238 15.72 -1.90 -21.43
N GLY A 239 15.73 -1.23 -22.59
CA GLY A 239 16.92 -1.16 -23.43
C GLY A 239 18.09 -0.40 -22.79
N VAL A 240 17.83 0.58 -21.92
CA VAL A 240 18.89 1.31 -21.20
C VAL A 240 19.53 0.37 -20.19
N ILE A 241 18.73 -0.28 -19.35
CA ILE A 241 19.23 -1.24 -18.35
C ILE A 241 19.99 -2.39 -19.02
N GLN A 242 19.48 -2.93 -20.13
CA GLN A 242 20.16 -4.01 -20.88
C GLN A 242 21.56 -3.62 -21.40
N ARG A 243 21.79 -2.34 -21.69
CA ARG A 243 23.07 -1.84 -22.21
C ARG A 243 24.01 -1.36 -21.11
N THR A 244 23.52 -1.20 -19.89
CA THR A 244 24.36 -0.82 -18.75
C THR A 244 25.38 -1.92 -18.45
N PRO A 245 26.65 -1.55 -18.25
CA PRO A 245 27.69 -2.49 -17.81
C PRO A 245 27.37 -3.10 -16.45
N ILE A 246 27.84 -4.32 -16.22
CA ILE A 246 27.79 -5.02 -14.94
C ILE A 246 29.15 -5.69 -14.67
N PRO A 247 29.62 -5.79 -13.41
CA PRO A 247 30.89 -6.46 -13.12
C PRO A 247 30.90 -7.90 -13.65
N ALA A 248 32.06 -8.35 -14.13
CA ALA A 248 32.21 -9.69 -14.70
C ALA A 248 32.40 -10.79 -13.64
N ASP A 249 32.85 -10.42 -12.44
CA ASP A 249 33.26 -11.33 -11.35
C ASP A 249 32.40 -11.07 -10.11
N LEU A 250 31.07 -11.18 -10.26
CA LEU A 250 30.15 -11.07 -9.11
C LEU A 250 30.34 -12.21 -8.12
N ASP A 251 30.70 -13.42 -8.59
CA ASP A 251 30.78 -14.65 -7.80
C ASP A 251 31.63 -14.49 -6.52
N ARG A 252 32.72 -13.71 -6.58
CA ARG A 252 33.63 -13.51 -5.43
C ARG A 252 33.01 -12.73 -4.28
N THR A 253 32.16 -11.75 -4.58
CA THR A 253 31.52 -10.87 -3.60
C THR A 253 30.03 -11.14 -3.46
N GLN A 254 29.49 -12.09 -4.23
CA GLN A 254 28.08 -12.43 -4.31
C GLN A 254 27.48 -12.63 -2.93
N LYS A 255 28.12 -13.44 -2.08
CA LYS A 255 27.64 -13.73 -0.73
C LYS A 255 27.57 -12.50 0.19
N GLY A 256 28.52 -11.57 0.06
CA GLY A 256 28.55 -10.35 0.86
C GLY A 256 27.48 -9.36 0.41
N LEU A 257 27.39 -9.14 -0.91
CA LEU A 257 26.39 -8.26 -1.52
C LEU A 257 24.98 -8.80 -1.33
N SER A 258 24.78 -10.12 -1.42
CA SER A 258 23.48 -10.74 -1.23
C SER A 258 22.99 -10.58 0.21
N ALA A 259 23.87 -10.79 1.20
CA ALA A 259 23.56 -10.57 2.61
C ALA A 259 23.19 -9.11 2.91
N LEU A 260 23.95 -8.14 2.36
CA LEU A 260 23.67 -6.72 2.53
C LEU A 260 22.33 -6.31 1.89
N ALA A 261 22.05 -6.77 0.66
CA ALA A 261 20.77 -6.49 0.00
C ALA A 261 19.59 -7.14 0.72
N HIS A 262 19.78 -8.33 1.29
CA HIS A 262 18.74 -9.00 2.09
C HIS A 262 18.45 -8.21 3.37
N GLU A 263 19.49 -7.77 4.10
CA GLU A 263 19.31 -6.95 5.29
C GLU A 263 18.63 -5.61 4.96
N ALA A 264 18.99 -4.97 3.82
CA ALA A 264 18.32 -3.77 3.35
C ALA A 264 16.86 -3.99 2.93
N TYR A 265 16.54 -5.17 2.40
CA TYR A 265 15.18 -5.60 2.13
C TYR A 265 14.40 -5.75 3.45
N ASP A 266 14.94 -6.49 4.42
CA ASP A 266 14.28 -6.79 5.70
C ASP A 266 13.96 -5.51 6.48
N LEU A 267 14.95 -4.60 6.60
CA LEU A 267 14.76 -3.30 7.28
C LEU A 267 13.66 -2.45 6.65
N GLN A 268 13.47 -2.55 5.33
CA GLN A 268 12.38 -1.83 4.65
C GLN A 268 11.05 -2.56 4.74
N CYS A 269 11.04 -3.89 4.64
CA CYS A 269 9.85 -4.71 4.85
C CYS A 269 9.31 -4.55 6.28
N ASP A 270 10.19 -4.41 7.26
CA ASP A 270 9.81 -4.18 8.66
C ASP A 270 8.99 -2.90 8.87
N ARG A 271 9.23 -1.86 8.07
CA ARG A 271 8.43 -0.61 8.12
C ARG A 271 6.97 -0.87 7.74
N ASP A 272 6.75 -1.77 6.79
CA ASP A 272 5.42 -2.14 6.31
C ASP A 272 4.64 -3.03 7.29
N ARG A 273 5.29 -3.58 8.33
CA ARG A 273 4.61 -4.41 9.35
C ARG A 273 3.59 -3.64 10.18
N THR A 274 3.61 -2.31 10.09
CA THR A 274 2.66 -1.42 10.76
C THR A 274 1.63 -0.79 9.81
N ASP A 275 1.78 -1.02 8.49
CA ASP A 275 0.83 -0.58 7.47
C ASP A 275 -0.22 -1.66 7.20
N GLU A 276 -1.45 -1.45 7.66
CA GLU A 276 -2.53 -2.43 7.55
C GLU A 276 -3.06 -2.71 6.13
N THR A 277 -2.47 -2.07 5.13
CA THR A 277 -2.74 -2.26 3.69
C THR A 277 -1.63 -3.01 2.96
N THR A 278 -0.59 -3.47 3.66
CA THR A 278 0.52 -4.26 3.06
C THR A 278 0.37 -5.73 3.41
N HIS A 279 1.06 -6.58 2.67
CA HIS A 279 1.10 -8.00 2.97
C HIS A 279 1.97 -8.34 4.19
N ALA A 280 2.81 -7.41 4.66
CA ALA A 280 3.68 -7.59 5.82
C ALA A 280 3.00 -7.24 7.15
N PHE A 281 1.80 -6.66 7.12
CA PHE A 281 1.15 -6.15 8.34
C PHE A 281 1.05 -7.19 9.46
N CYS A 282 1.50 -6.79 10.64
CA CYS A 282 1.44 -7.56 11.87
C CYS A 282 0.53 -6.86 12.88
N LEU A 283 0.92 -5.65 13.31
CA LEU A 283 0.27 -4.88 14.37
C LEU A 283 0.54 -3.38 14.16
N PRO A 284 -0.31 -2.47 14.66
CA PRO A 284 -0.02 -1.04 14.65
C PRO A 284 1.25 -0.72 15.42
N ALA A 285 2.01 0.29 14.96
CA ALA A 285 3.29 0.64 15.57
C ALA A 285 3.22 0.85 17.10
N LEU A 286 2.17 1.54 17.60
CA LEU A 286 1.98 1.78 19.03
C LEU A 286 1.66 0.50 19.84
N VAL A 287 1.16 -0.55 19.19
CA VAL A 287 0.94 -1.86 19.82
C VAL A 287 2.24 -2.67 19.79
N SER A 288 2.95 -2.68 18.66
CA SER A 288 4.19 -3.45 18.46
C SER A 288 5.33 -3.03 19.37
N HIS A 289 5.44 -1.73 19.69
CA HIS A 289 6.49 -1.18 20.55
C HIS A 289 6.14 -1.21 22.04
N ARG A 290 4.99 -1.78 22.40
CA ARG A 290 4.60 -1.96 23.79
C ARG A 290 5.38 -3.11 24.39
N ASP A 291 5.93 -2.90 25.58
CA ASP A 291 6.53 -3.97 26.36
C ASP A 291 5.44 -4.87 26.94
N THR A 292 5.43 -6.16 26.56
CA THR A 292 4.48 -7.17 27.06
C THR A 292 4.97 -7.88 28.32
N GLU A 293 6.25 -7.74 28.68
CA GLU A 293 6.88 -8.46 29.81
C GLU A 293 7.15 -7.55 31.01
N ASP A 294 7.43 -6.26 30.79
CA ASP A 294 7.67 -5.28 31.86
C ASP A 294 6.38 -4.55 32.28
N THR A 295 5.91 -4.85 33.49
CA THR A 295 4.73 -4.22 34.10
C THR A 295 4.85 -2.71 34.33
N GLU A 296 6.06 -2.14 34.36
CA GLU A 296 6.26 -0.70 34.50
C GLU A 296 6.28 0.03 33.13
N ARG A 297 6.87 -0.56 32.09
CA ARG A 297 6.80 -0.01 30.71
C ARG A 297 5.45 -0.25 30.03
N SER A 298 4.70 -1.26 30.47
CA SER A 298 3.28 -1.44 30.14
C SER A 298 2.40 -0.22 30.49
N LYS A 299 2.94 0.74 31.27
CA LYS A 299 2.27 1.98 31.66
C LYS A 299 2.68 3.20 30.83
N GLU A 300 3.43 3.05 29.74
CA GLU A 300 3.86 4.18 28.88
C GLU A 300 2.67 4.89 28.19
N THR A 301 2.81 6.20 27.96
CA THR A 301 1.82 7.03 27.24
C THR A 301 1.93 6.80 25.73
N LEU A 302 0.89 7.14 24.97
CA LEU A 302 0.92 7.06 23.50
C LEU A 302 2.03 7.94 22.91
N CYS A 303 2.31 9.08 23.54
CA CYS A 303 3.41 9.96 23.14
C CYS A 303 4.78 9.32 23.36
N ALA A 304 5.00 8.65 24.50
CA ALA A 304 6.25 7.96 24.79
C ALA A 304 6.47 6.79 23.81
N LEU A 305 5.44 5.97 23.57
CA LEU A 305 5.49 4.89 22.58
C LEU A 305 5.82 5.42 21.19
N CYS A 306 5.20 6.55 20.78
CA CYS A 306 5.50 7.19 19.51
C CYS A 306 6.95 7.66 19.40
N ALA A 307 7.54 8.16 20.49
CA ALA A 307 8.95 8.54 20.52
C ALA A 307 9.86 7.30 20.35
N SER A 308 9.56 6.20 21.04
CA SER A 308 10.32 4.95 20.89
C SER A 308 10.21 4.35 19.47
N VAL A 309 9.04 4.48 18.83
CA VAL A 309 8.88 4.10 17.43
C VAL A 309 9.76 4.96 16.52
N ALA A 310 9.75 6.28 16.71
CA ALA A 310 10.56 7.20 15.93
C ALA A 310 12.07 6.93 16.09
N GLU A 311 12.54 6.63 17.32
CA GLU A 311 13.92 6.23 17.59
C GLU A 311 14.30 4.93 16.86
N ALA A 312 13.42 3.94 16.84
CA ALA A 312 13.63 2.68 16.12
C ALA A 312 13.69 2.90 14.60
N GLU A 313 12.79 3.74 14.06
CA GLU A 313 12.79 4.11 12.64
C GLU A 313 14.06 4.87 12.24
N GLU A 314 14.56 5.78 13.08
CA GLU A 314 15.82 6.49 12.87
C GLU A 314 17.02 5.53 12.88
N SER A 315 17.05 4.58 13.82
CA SER A 315 18.09 3.55 13.90
C SER A 315 18.11 2.65 12.66
N ALA A 316 16.94 2.20 12.20
CA ALA A 316 16.80 1.42 10.98
C ALA A 316 17.26 2.21 9.74
N GLN A 317 16.92 3.50 9.66
CA GLN A 317 17.36 4.38 8.56
C GLN A 317 18.88 4.61 8.57
N ALA A 318 19.49 4.73 9.74
CA ALA A 318 20.94 4.82 9.89
C ALA A 318 21.62 3.53 9.40
N ARG A 319 21.06 2.35 9.75
CA ARG A 319 21.59 1.06 9.26
C ARG A 319 21.44 0.91 7.75
N LEU A 320 20.31 1.29 7.17
CA LEU A 320 20.11 1.31 5.71
C LEU A 320 21.15 2.19 5.00
N THR A 321 21.46 3.36 5.57
CA THR A 321 22.48 4.26 5.03
C THR A 321 23.88 3.64 5.08
N ALA A 322 24.20 2.94 6.18
CA ALA A 322 25.47 2.21 6.30
C ALA A 322 25.57 1.04 5.30
N ILE A 323 24.50 0.25 5.14
CA ILE A 323 24.44 -0.84 4.16
C ILE A 323 24.66 -0.30 2.75
N GLN A 324 24.01 0.82 2.39
CA GLN A 324 24.19 1.44 1.09
C GLN A 324 25.65 1.85 0.86
N ALA A 325 26.32 2.42 1.87
CA ALA A 325 27.74 2.77 1.78
C ALA A 325 28.65 1.53 1.61
N GLU A 326 28.38 0.45 2.35
CA GLU A 326 29.11 -0.83 2.22
C GLU A 326 28.93 -1.46 0.82
N ILE A 327 27.71 -1.42 0.28
CA ILE A 327 27.41 -1.86 -1.09
C ILE A 327 28.17 -0.99 -2.08
N ASP A 328 28.10 0.34 -1.96
CA ASP A 328 28.74 1.27 -2.88
C ASP A 328 30.25 1.08 -2.91
N ASP A 329 30.91 0.99 -1.75
CA ASP A 329 32.36 0.77 -1.66
C ASP A 329 32.77 -0.56 -2.31
N THR A 330 32.05 -1.64 -2.01
CA THR A 330 32.28 -2.96 -2.62
C THR A 330 32.09 -2.91 -4.14
N VAL A 331 31.07 -2.19 -4.61
CA VAL A 331 30.78 -2.08 -6.04
C VAL A 331 31.82 -1.19 -6.75
N PHE A 332 32.28 -0.10 -6.14
CA PHE A 332 33.38 0.70 -6.70
C PHE A 332 34.65 -0.16 -6.92
N ASP A 333 34.97 -1.05 -5.98
CA ASP A 333 36.07 -2.02 -6.13
C ASP A 333 35.84 -2.99 -7.31
N LEU A 334 34.62 -3.53 -7.45
CA LEU A 334 34.27 -4.46 -8.53
C LEU A 334 34.35 -3.83 -9.93
N TYR A 335 34.04 -2.54 -10.05
CA TYR A 335 34.21 -1.80 -11.30
C TYR A 335 35.66 -1.33 -11.53
N GLY A 336 36.56 -1.50 -10.54
CA GLY A 336 37.97 -1.12 -10.65
C GLY A 336 38.19 0.39 -10.75
N LEU A 337 37.32 1.19 -10.12
CA LEU A 337 37.37 2.65 -10.18
C LEU A 337 38.32 3.22 -9.14
N SER A 338 39.15 4.19 -9.57
CA SER A 338 40.11 4.89 -8.71
C SER A 338 39.41 5.83 -7.72
N GLU A 339 40.09 6.24 -6.64
CA GLU A 339 39.55 7.23 -5.69
C GLU A 339 39.15 8.56 -6.35
N ALA A 340 39.86 8.97 -7.40
CA ALA A 340 39.49 10.14 -8.20
C ALA A 340 38.15 9.92 -8.94
N ASP A 341 37.95 8.73 -9.52
CA ASP A 341 36.69 8.37 -10.18
C ASP A 341 35.53 8.28 -9.18
N ARG A 342 35.78 7.72 -7.99
CA ARG A 342 34.79 7.64 -6.90
C ARG A 342 34.28 9.02 -6.51
N THR A 343 35.20 9.96 -6.34
CA THR A 343 34.89 11.35 -5.99
C THR A 343 34.02 12.00 -7.08
N LEU A 344 34.42 11.88 -8.35
CA LEU A 344 33.66 12.42 -9.48
C LEU A 344 32.25 11.83 -9.58
N VAL A 345 32.11 10.51 -9.42
CA VAL A 345 30.81 9.83 -9.45
C VAL A 345 29.92 10.31 -8.29
N ARG A 346 30.46 10.38 -7.06
CA ARG A 346 29.71 10.85 -5.88
C ARG A 346 29.28 12.31 -6.03
N GLU A 347 30.15 13.18 -6.54
CA GLU A 347 29.84 14.60 -6.78
C GLU A 347 28.71 14.79 -7.80
N GLU A 348 28.79 14.12 -8.95
CA GLU A 348 27.74 14.21 -9.98
C GLU A 348 26.39 13.67 -9.46
N MET A 349 26.43 12.60 -8.64
CA MET A 349 25.23 12.04 -8.02
C MET A 349 24.67 12.94 -6.91
N GLY A 350 25.51 13.62 -6.14
CA GLY A 350 25.12 14.58 -5.10
C GLY A 350 24.55 15.89 -5.65
N VAL A 351 24.99 16.37 -6.81
CA VAL A 351 24.40 17.54 -7.49
C VAL A 351 22.99 17.25 -8.00
N SER A 352 22.70 16.01 -8.41
CA SER A 352 21.36 15.58 -8.79
C SER A 352 20.37 15.58 -7.62
N HIS A 353 20.83 15.45 -6.37
CA HIS A 353 19.97 15.47 -5.17
C HIS A 353 19.51 16.88 -4.77
N ARG A 354 20.31 17.92 -5.02
CA ARG A 354 19.94 19.31 -4.65
C ARG A 354 18.97 19.96 -5.63
N ALA A 355 18.98 19.54 -6.90
CA ALA A 355 18.10 20.10 -7.93
C ALA A 355 16.65 19.59 -7.82
N THR A 356 16.39 18.50 -7.10
CA THR A 356 15.04 17.97 -6.88
C THR A 356 14.29 18.69 -5.75
N GLU A 357 14.99 19.22 -4.74
CA GLU A 357 14.37 19.92 -3.59
C GLU A 357 13.80 21.32 -3.93
N ASP A 358 14.30 21.98 -4.99
CA ASP A 358 13.96 23.37 -5.30
C ASP A 358 12.65 23.58 -6.11
N THR A 359 11.90 22.51 -6.43
CA THR A 359 10.69 22.61 -7.30
C THR A 359 9.36 22.49 -6.55
N GLU A 360 9.36 22.45 -5.22
CA GLU A 360 8.19 22.06 -4.40
C GLU A 360 7.53 23.22 -3.64
N LYS A 361 7.08 24.29 -4.33
CA LYS A 361 6.13 25.24 -3.71
C LYS A 361 5.14 25.83 -4.72
N SER A 362 3.90 25.34 -4.70
CA SER A 362 2.74 26.16 -5.10
C SER A 362 1.44 25.74 -4.36
N GLU A 363 1.06 26.65 -3.46
CA GLU A 363 -0.23 27.03 -2.87
C GLU A 363 -1.49 26.15 -3.07
N GLU A 364 -2.04 25.69 -1.94
CA GLU A 364 -3.37 25.11 -1.79
C GLU A 364 -4.48 26.17 -1.86
N SER A 365 -5.54 25.88 -2.62
CA SER A 365 -6.83 26.55 -2.54
C SER A 365 -7.90 25.56 -2.05
N LEU A 366 -8.58 25.95 -0.98
CA LEU A 366 -9.57 25.16 -0.23
C LEU A 366 -10.88 24.94 -1.02
N CYS A 367 -11.01 23.79 -1.68
CA CYS A 367 -12.26 23.00 -1.68
C CYS A 367 -11.95 21.50 -1.86
N ASP A 368 -11.19 20.95 -0.91
CA ASP A 368 -10.59 19.63 -1.03
C ASP A 368 -10.94 18.77 0.19
N LEU A 369 -11.73 17.71 -0.02
CA LEU A 369 -11.97 16.67 0.99
C LEU A 369 -11.67 15.27 0.44
N CYS A 370 -11.08 15.17 -0.77
CA CYS A 370 -10.72 13.90 -1.42
C CYS A 370 -10.03 14.04 -2.80
N ALA A 371 -9.60 15.21 -3.23
CA ALA A 371 -9.09 15.49 -4.59
C ALA A 371 -7.55 15.60 -4.70
N SER A 372 -6.80 15.79 -3.62
CA SER A 372 -5.34 15.61 -3.65
C SER A 372 -4.97 14.13 -3.55
N VAL A 373 -5.08 13.43 -4.69
CA VAL A 373 -4.30 12.20 -4.88
C VAL A 373 -2.85 12.66 -4.98
N ALA A 374 -2.07 12.41 -3.92
CA ALA A 374 -0.64 12.64 -3.89
C ALA A 374 0.01 12.14 -5.19
N ASP A 375 1.01 12.86 -5.67
CA ASP A 375 1.77 12.51 -6.87
C ASP A 375 2.23 11.03 -6.79
N GLU A 376 2.10 10.30 -7.90
CA GLU A 376 2.22 8.83 -7.95
C GLU A 376 3.59 8.29 -7.50
N ASP A 377 4.58 9.17 -7.35
CA ASP A 377 5.99 8.82 -7.28
C ASP A 377 6.66 9.21 -5.95
N GLU A 378 5.96 9.90 -5.04
CA GLU A 378 6.54 10.31 -3.75
C GLU A 378 6.28 9.30 -2.63
N PRO A 379 7.30 8.96 -1.83
CA PRO A 379 7.12 8.14 -0.63
C PRO A 379 6.24 8.89 0.38
N ALA A 380 5.36 8.17 1.07
CA ALA A 380 4.55 8.77 2.13
C ALA A 380 5.46 9.35 3.22
N PRO A 381 5.16 10.55 3.76
CA PRO A 381 5.93 11.10 4.87
C PRO A 381 5.85 10.18 6.10
N PRO A 382 6.86 10.20 6.98
CA PRO A 382 6.82 9.45 8.23
C PRO A 382 5.53 9.74 9.02
N GLU A 383 4.96 8.70 9.62
CA GLU A 383 3.72 8.85 10.37
C GLU A 383 3.97 9.65 11.66
N ASP A 384 3.19 10.71 11.85
CA ASP A 384 3.18 11.49 13.07
C ASP A 384 2.30 10.86 14.16
N LEU A 385 2.33 11.42 15.37
CA LEU A 385 1.56 10.90 16.51
C LEU A 385 0.05 10.80 16.20
N PRO A 386 -0.62 11.83 15.64
CA PRO A 386 -2.01 11.71 15.20
C PRO A 386 -2.26 10.54 14.24
N ALA A 387 -1.45 10.39 13.18
CA ALA A 387 -1.62 9.30 12.20
C ALA A 387 -1.49 7.92 12.87
N ARG A 388 -0.52 7.74 13.78
CA ARG A 388 -0.33 6.48 14.51
C ARG A 388 -1.50 6.16 15.45
N VAL A 389 -2.09 7.17 16.09
CA VAL A 389 -3.32 7.00 16.89
C VAL A 389 -4.51 6.62 15.99
N GLN A 390 -4.63 7.23 14.81
CA GLN A 390 -5.68 6.86 13.84
C GLN A 390 -5.52 5.42 13.35
N ASN A 391 -4.28 4.98 13.06
CA ASN A 391 -3.97 3.59 12.71
C ASN A 391 -4.31 2.62 13.85
N LEU A 392 -4.03 2.98 15.11
CA LEU A 392 -4.43 2.19 16.28
C LEU A 392 -5.95 2.00 16.35
N LEU A 393 -6.73 3.08 16.22
CA LEU A 393 -8.20 3.00 16.28
C LEU A 393 -8.78 2.23 15.08
N MET A 394 -8.18 2.37 13.89
CA MET A 394 -8.54 1.59 12.70
C MET A 394 -8.31 0.09 12.91
N TRP A 395 -7.18 -0.27 13.51
CA TRP A 395 -6.90 -1.66 13.87
C TRP A 395 -7.88 -2.18 14.92
N CYS A 396 -8.27 -1.37 15.91
CA CYS A 396 -9.30 -1.76 16.89
C CYS A 396 -10.66 -2.06 16.21
N VAL A 397 -11.06 -1.23 15.24
CA VAL A 397 -12.26 -1.49 14.42
C VAL A 397 -12.10 -2.78 13.61
N GLY A 398 -10.91 -3.01 13.02
CA GLY A 398 -10.60 -4.25 12.32
C GLY A 398 -10.66 -5.50 13.22
N ALA A 399 -10.17 -5.42 14.44
CA ALA A 399 -10.26 -6.50 15.43
C ALA A 399 -11.73 -6.78 15.82
N ALA A 400 -12.54 -5.74 16.00
CA ALA A 400 -13.98 -5.87 16.26
C ALA A 400 -14.75 -6.54 15.10
N PHE A 401 -14.34 -6.27 13.85
CA PHE A 401 -14.85 -6.98 12.68
C PHE A 401 -14.22 -8.37 12.47
N GLY A 402 -13.28 -8.80 13.33
CA GLY A 402 -12.58 -10.07 13.18
C GLY A 402 -11.72 -10.14 11.91
N ARG A 403 -11.12 -9.01 11.53
CA ARG A 403 -10.11 -8.92 10.46
C ARG A 403 -8.70 -9.13 11.01
N TRP A 404 -8.42 -8.59 12.20
CA TRP A 404 -7.13 -8.69 12.87
C TRP A 404 -7.19 -9.60 14.09
N ASP A 405 -6.14 -10.38 14.33
CA ASP A 405 -6.05 -11.29 15.47
C ASP A 405 -5.51 -10.55 16.70
N ALA A 406 -6.38 -10.24 17.64
CA ALA A 406 -6.01 -9.49 18.84
C ALA A 406 -5.09 -10.28 19.78
N ARG A 407 -5.00 -11.61 19.65
CA ARG A 407 -4.11 -12.44 20.48
C ARG A 407 -2.64 -12.11 20.21
N MET A 408 -2.29 -11.72 18.98
CA MET A 408 -0.92 -11.37 18.60
C MET A 408 -0.43 -10.10 19.32
N ALA A 409 -1.35 -9.20 19.70
CA ALA A 409 -1.00 -8.05 20.52
C ALA A 409 -0.68 -8.42 21.99
N LEU A 410 -1.14 -9.59 22.45
CA LEU A 410 -0.91 -10.11 23.79
C LEU A 410 0.31 -11.04 23.84
N ASP A 411 0.46 -11.86 22.80
CA ASP A 411 1.55 -12.80 22.63
C ASP A 411 2.13 -12.67 21.21
N PRO A 412 3.19 -11.85 21.04
CA PRO A 412 3.88 -11.70 19.77
C PRO A 412 4.46 -13.00 19.21
N THR A 413 4.63 -14.07 20.02
CA THR A 413 5.11 -15.38 19.53
C THR A 413 4.11 -16.09 18.61
N LEU A 414 2.86 -15.59 18.53
CA LEU A 414 1.84 -16.06 17.58
C LEU A 414 2.03 -15.50 16.15
N LEU A 415 2.87 -14.46 15.99
CA LEU A 415 3.23 -13.94 14.68
C LEU A 415 4.13 -14.95 13.96
N PRO A 416 3.82 -15.29 12.70
CA PRO A 416 4.64 -16.20 11.91
C PRO A 416 5.89 -15.46 11.40
N ALA A 417 6.90 -16.23 10.98
CA ALA A 417 8.01 -15.67 10.23
C ALA A 417 7.51 -15.03 8.93
N LEU A 418 8.11 -13.90 8.55
CA LEU A 418 7.90 -13.30 7.24
C LEU A 418 8.53 -14.16 6.15
N GLN A 419 7.98 -14.05 4.95
CA GLN A 419 8.51 -14.74 3.78
C GLN A 419 9.71 -13.99 3.22
N GLY A 420 10.61 -14.71 2.54
CA GLY A 420 11.79 -14.11 1.94
C GLY A 420 11.47 -13.21 0.74
N PRO A 421 12.47 -12.46 0.22
CA PRO A 421 12.27 -11.44 -0.82
C PRO A 421 11.59 -11.89 -2.11
N PHE A 422 11.73 -13.18 -2.43
CA PHE A 422 11.28 -13.78 -3.70
C PHE A 422 10.18 -14.82 -3.52
N ASP A 423 9.77 -15.08 -2.28
CA ASP A 423 8.65 -15.97 -1.99
C ASP A 423 7.32 -15.32 -2.38
N PRO A 424 6.27 -16.09 -2.72
CA PRO A 424 4.97 -15.51 -3.05
C PRO A 424 4.38 -14.78 -1.83
N LEU A 425 3.92 -13.54 -2.00
CA LEU A 425 3.29 -12.78 -0.91
C LEU A 425 2.04 -13.50 -0.36
N PRO A 426 1.72 -13.39 0.93
CA PRO A 426 0.63 -14.15 1.52
C PRO A 426 -0.76 -13.65 1.11
N ARG A 427 -1.79 -14.52 1.16
CA ARG A 427 -3.19 -14.11 0.86
C ARG A 427 -3.81 -13.25 1.96
N CYS A 428 -3.31 -13.38 3.18
CA CYS A 428 -3.71 -12.62 4.35
C CYS A 428 -2.43 -12.15 5.05
N ALA A 429 -2.41 -10.92 5.56
CA ALA A 429 -1.23 -10.43 6.26
C ALA A 429 -0.97 -11.25 7.55
N PRO A 430 0.28 -11.32 8.05
CA PRO A 430 0.66 -12.07 9.25
C PRO A 430 -0.23 -11.82 10.48
N GLY A 431 -0.70 -10.57 10.65
CA GLY A 431 -1.57 -10.11 11.73
C GLY A 431 -3.06 -10.49 11.60
N ALA A 432 -3.46 -11.12 10.49
CA ALA A 432 -4.87 -11.40 10.20
C ALA A 432 -5.44 -12.50 11.11
N LEU A 433 -6.72 -12.33 11.47
CA LEU A 433 -7.48 -13.41 12.09
C LEU A 433 -7.80 -14.46 11.02
N VAL A 434 -7.28 -15.68 11.20
CA VAL A 434 -7.41 -16.77 10.23
C VAL A 434 -8.04 -18.02 10.86
N GLY A 435 -8.61 -18.85 10.00
CA GLY A 435 -8.93 -20.24 10.30
C GLY A 435 -7.73 -21.17 10.10
N SER A 436 -7.91 -22.46 10.37
CA SER A 436 -6.86 -23.47 10.18
C SER A 436 -6.50 -23.73 8.71
N ASP A 437 -7.22 -23.12 7.77
CA ASP A 437 -6.92 -23.07 6.34
C ASP A 437 -6.09 -21.83 5.93
N GLY A 438 -5.75 -20.96 6.89
CA GLY A 438 -5.03 -19.71 6.63
C GLY A 438 -5.86 -18.61 5.98
N LEU A 439 -7.18 -18.78 5.87
CA LEU A 439 -8.11 -17.79 5.31
C LEU A 439 -8.96 -17.15 6.41
N PRO A 440 -9.65 -16.01 6.14
CA PRO A 440 -10.52 -15.39 7.14
C PRO A 440 -11.61 -16.36 7.62
N PRO A 441 -11.80 -16.53 8.94
CA PRO A 441 -12.76 -17.50 9.44
C PRO A 441 -14.20 -17.04 9.13
N ALA A 442 -15.06 -18.01 8.83
CA ALA A 442 -16.48 -17.77 8.55
C ALA A 442 -17.32 -17.55 9.82
N ASN A 443 -16.88 -18.10 10.97
CA ASN A 443 -17.54 -17.97 12.26
C ASN A 443 -16.56 -18.29 13.40
N ALA A 444 -17.01 -18.14 14.65
CA ALA A 444 -16.16 -18.32 15.84
C ALA A 444 -15.57 -19.73 15.97
N ALA A 445 -16.29 -20.76 15.53
CA ALA A 445 -15.79 -22.14 15.60
C ALA A 445 -14.71 -22.44 14.55
N ALA A 446 -14.58 -21.59 13.52
CA ALA A 446 -13.58 -21.72 12.48
C ALA A 446 -12.27 -20.98 12.79
N ILE A 447 -12.16 -20.27 13.93
CA ILE A 447 -10.93 -19.55 14.30
C ILE A 447 -9.81 -20.54 14.60
N ALA A 448 -8.62 -20.29 14.04
CA ALA A 448 -7.45 -21.11 14.31
C ALA A 448 -7.06 -21.08 15.80
N PRO A 449 -6.86 -22.25 16.45
CA PRO A 449 -6.32 -22.31 17.79
C PRO A 449 -4.87 -21.78 17.85
N GLU A 450 -4.45 -21.25 19.00
CA GLU A 450 -3.09 -20.73 19.16
C GLU A 450 -2.01 -21.79 18.92
N ALA A 451 -2.28 -23.06 19.26
CA ALA A 451 -1.35 -24.15 19.02
C ALA A 451 -1.07 -24.34 17.52
N TRP A 452 -2.08 -24.12 16.67
CA TRP A 452 -1.91 -24.10 15.22
C TRP A 452 -1.11 -22.87 14.77
N LEU A 453 -1.40 -21.68 15.33
CA LEU A 453 -0.67 -20.45 15.01
C LEU A 453 0.83 -20.53 15.34
N ARG A 454 1.20 -21.23 16.42
CA ARG A 454 2.62 -21.45 16.79
C ARG A 454 3.30 -22.53 15.94
N ALA A 455 2.52 -23.50 15.46
CA ALA A 455 3.04 -24.63 14.70
C ALA A 455 3.19 -24.36 13.21
N ARG A 456 2.53 -23.33 12.65
CA ARG A 456 2.68 -22.95 11.24
C ARG A 456 4.09 -22.39 10.99
N GLU A 457 4.73 -22.84 9.91
CA GLU A 457 6.07 -22.38 9.55
C GLU A 457 6.07 -20.93 9.03
N ASN A 458 5.07 -20.55 8.25
CA ASN A 458 4.89 -19.21 7.70
C ASN A 458 3.41 -18.89 7.43
N VAL A 459 3.14 -17.68 6.96
CA VAL A 459 1.78 -17.18 6.64
C VAL A 459 1.11 -17.98 5.51
N SER A 460 1.90 -18.55 4.61
CA SER A 460 1.47 -19.11 3.33
C SER A 460 1.47 -20.64 3.29
N HIS A 461 1.41 -21.33 4.45
CA HIS A 461 1.50 -22.80 4.56
C HIS A 461 0.75 -23.50 3.41
N ARG A 462 1.51 -23.96 2.41
CA ARG A 462 1.01 -24.56 1.17
C ARG A 462 1.21 -26.05 1.20
N VAL A 463 0.20 -26.77 0.74
CA VAL A 463 0.26 -28.23 0.66
C VAL A 463 1.24 -28.68 -0.45
N THR A 464 2.43 -29.15 -0.08
CA THR A 464 3.26 -30.08 -0.88
C THR A 464 3.08 -31.52 -0.36
N GLU A 465 3.46 -32.56 -1.10
CA GLU A 465 3.29 -33.97 -0.66
C GLU A 465 3.91 -34.28 0.72
N ASP A 466 4.93 -33.53 1.15
CA ASP A 466 5.51 -33.63 2.51
C ASP A 466 4.66 -32.96 3.61
N THR A 467 3.83 -31.97 3.26
CA THR A 467 2.94 -31.28 4.21
C THR A 467 1.63 -32.01 4.50
N GLU A 468 1.26 -33.10 3.81
CA GLU A 468 0.08 -33.88 4.20
C GLU A 468 0.24 -34.48 5.60
N LYS A 469 1.46 -34.90 5.97
CA LYS A 469 1.81 -35.36 7.32
C LYS A 469 1.87 -34.22 8.35
N SER A 470 2.33 -33.04 7.92
CA SER A 470 2.31 -31.82 8.73
C SER A 470 0.87 -31.37 9.03
N GLU A 471 0.01 -31.38 8.01
CA GLU A 471 -1.42 -31.09 8.13
C GLU A 471 -2.16 -32.09 9.02
N GLU A 472 -1.87 -33.40 8.95
CA GLU A 472 -2.52 -34.37 9.83
C GLU A 472 -2.18 -34.11 11.30
N SER A 473 -0.94 -33.72 11.58
CA SER A 473 -0.48 -33.30 12.90
C SER A 473 -1.13 -31.98 13.34
N LEU A 474 -1.19 -30.97 12.46
CA LEU A 474 -1.85 -29.68 12.70
C LEU A 474 -3.36 -29.81 12.89
N ARG A 475 -4.03 -30.68 12.11
CA ARG A 475 -5.46 -31.01 12.26
C ARG A 475 -5.73 -31.71 13.58
N ALA A 476 -4.83 -32.60 14.03
CA ALA A 476 -4.93 -33.23 15.34
C ALA A 476 -4.79 -32.21 16.49
N LEU A 477 -3.90 -31.22 16.35
CA LEU A 477 -3.79 -30.09 17.28
C LEU A 477 -5.11 -29.30 17.34
N CYS A 478 -5.72 -29.01 16.19
CA CYS A 478 -7.01 -28.30 16.13
C CYS A 478 -8.17 -29.06 16.80
N ALA A 479 -8.18 -30.39 16.72
CA ALA A 479 -9.22 -31.21 17.35
C ALA A 479 -9.14 -31.25 18.89
N SER A 480 -8.01 -30.83 19.48
CA SER A 480 -7.71 -31.04 20.89
C SER A 480 -7.91 -29.82 21.80
N VAL A 481 -8.08 -28.61 21.25
CA VAL A 481 -8.15 -27.36 22.03
C VAL A 481 -9.21 -26.40 21.47
N ALA A 482 -10.36 -26.31 22.14
CA ALA A 482 -11.28 -25.19 21.94
C ALA A 482 -10.76 -23.97 22.72
N SER A 483 -9.89 -23.16 22.11
CA SER A 483 -9.56 -21.84 22.65
C SER A 483 -10.69 -20.88 22.31
N SER A 484 -11.33 -20.29 23.32
CA SER A 484 -12.32 -19.22 23.11
C SER A 484 -11.58 -17.93 22.74
N TYR A 485 -11.87 -17.39 21.55
CA TYR A 485 -11.33 -16.11 21.12
C TYR A 485 -11.75 -14.98 22.10
N PRO A 486 -10.84 -14.06 22.49
CA PRO A 486 -11.08 -13.16 23.63
C PRO A 486 -12.02 -11.99 23.34
N LEU A 487 -12.42 -11.76 22.09
CA LEU A 487 -13.28 -10.65 21.70
C LEU A 487 -14.56 -11.13 21.01
N PRO A 488 -15.70 -10.45 21.20
CA PRO A 488 -16.87 -10.64 20.36
C PRO A 488 -16.62 -10.06 18.96
N ILE A 489 -16.83 -10.87 17.92
CA ILE A 489 -16.68 -10.46 16.52
C ILE A 489 -18.06 -10.13 15.93
N ALA A 490 -18.13 -9.02 15.19
CA ALA A 490 -19.29 -8.66 14.37
C ALA A 490 -19.39 -9.55 13.11
N TRP A 491 -19.85 -10.79 13.29
CA TRP A 491 -19.93 -11.80 12.21
C TRP A 491 -20.89 -11.46 11.07
N ASP A 492 -21.90 -10.64 11.34
CA ASP A 492 -22.81 -10.09 10.33
C ASP A 492 -22.16 -8.96 9.51
N GLY A 493 -20.96 -8.51 9.91
CA GLY A 493 -20.22 -7.43 9.27
C GLY A 493 -20.74 -6.05 9.62
N ILE A 494 -21.50 -5.89 10.72
CA ILE A 494 -22.17 -4.64 11.07
C ILE A 494 -21.75 -4.14 12.46
N LEU A 495 -21.29 -2.89 12.53
CA LEU A 495 -21.16 -2.12 13.77
C LEU A 495 -22.08 -0.89 13.71
N VAL A 496 -22.50 -0.37 14.86
CA VAL A 496 -23.43 0.76 14.92
C VAL A 496 -22.93 1.86 15.84
N ASP A 497 -23.21 3.12 15.53
CA ASP A 497 -23.05 4.24 16.48
C ASP A 497 -24.30 4.33 17.36
N ASP A 498 -24.41 3.42 18.33
CA ASP A 498 -25.50 3.38 19.28
C ASP A 498 -25.07 2.74 20.62
N PRO A 499 -24.87 3.52 21.70
CA PRO A 499 -24.41 3.00 22.99
C PRO A 499 -25.36 1.99 23.65
N THR A 500 -26.59 1.85 23.15
CA THR A 500 -27.58 0.91 23.67
C THR A 500 -27.57 -0.44 22.95
N HIS A 501 -26.85 -0.55 21.84
CA HIS A 501 -26.78 -1.75 21.02
C HIS A 501 -25.53 -2.57 21.36
N PRO A 502 -25.60 -3.92 21.40
CA PRO A 502 -24.44 -4.76 21.68
C PRO A 502 -23.28 -4.55 20.69
N SER A 503 -23.57 -4.25 19.42
CA SER A 503 -22.57 -3.97 18.38
C SER A 503 -22.15 -2.49 18.29
N ASP A 504 -22.25 -1.71 19.38
CA ASP A 504 -21.79 -0.32 19.41
C ASP A 504 -20.29 -0.24 19.05
N ILE A 505 -19.94 0.56 18.04
CA ILE A 505 -18.55 0.68 17.58
C ILE A 505 -17.62 1.19 18.68
N VAL A 506 -18.08 2.12 19.51
CA VAL A 506 -17.26 2.67 20.61
C VAL A 506 -17.06 1.62 21.70
N ALA A 507 -18.12 0.89 22.09
CA ALA A 507 -18.00 -0.21 23.04
C ALA A 507 -17.05 -1.30 22.55
N ARG A 508 -17.15 -1.70 21.28
CA ARG A 508 -16.24 -2.69 20.66
C ARG A 508 -14.79 -2.24 20.64
N VAL A 509 -14.53 -0.97 20.30
CA VAL A 509 -13.17 -0.41 20.35
C VAL A 509 -12.64 -0.38 21.79
N ARG A 510 -13.48 -0.02 22.76
CA ARG A 510 -13.11 -0.06 24.19
C ARG A 510 -12.80 -1.46 24.68
N GLU A 511 -13.52 -2.49 24.22
CA GLU A 511 -13.22 -3.89 24.54
C GLU A 511 -11.83 -4.29 24.01
N VAL A 512 -11.46 -3.86 22.80
CA VAL A 512 -10.10 -4.09 22.25
C VAL A 512 -9.05 -3.36 23.07
N LEU A 513 -9.27 -2.07 23.39
CA LEU A 513 -8.34 -1.30 24.20
C LEU A 513 -8.19 -1.89 25.62
N ALA A 514 -9.28 -2.39 26.22
CA ALA A 514 -9.27 -3.08 27.51
C ALA A 514 -8.52 -4.41 27.45
N LEU A 515 -8.66 -5.16 26.36
CA LEU A 515 -7.90 -6.40 26.17
C LEU A 515 -6.40 -6.12 26.09
N VAL A 516 -6.00 -5.14 25.28
CA VAL A 516 -4.59 -4.82 25.07
C VAL A 516 -4.03 -4.08 26.28
N TRP A 517 -4.54 -2.89 26.64
CA TRP A 517 -3.97 -2.02 27.67
C TRP A 517 -4.48 -2.24 29.10
N GLN A 518 -5.43 -3.15 29.32
CA GLN A 518 -5.93 -3.49 30.67
C GLN A 518 -6.33 -2.24 31.48
N GLU A 519 -5.76 -2.04 32.67
CA GLU A 519 -6.04 -0.90 33.55
C GLU A 519 -5.76 0.47 32.91
N ARG A 520 -4.93 0.52 31.85
CA ARG A 520 -4.58 1.75 31.13
C ARG A 520 -5.54 2.11 30.00
N ALA A 521 -6.52 1.26 29.66
CA ALA A 521 -7.41 1.47 28.52
C ALA A 521 -8.13 2.83 28.53
N ASP A 522 -8.68 3.23 29.68
CA ASP A 522 -9.36 4.54 29.83
C ASP A 522 -8.39 5.71 29.63
N ALA A 523 -7.14 5.57 30.08
CA ALA A 523 -6.13 6.61 29.91
C ALA A 523 -5.68 6.71 28.44
N VAL A 524 -5.52 5.57 27.77
CA VAL A 524 -5.21 5.50 26.33
C VAL A 524 -6.33 6.10 25.48
N GLU A 525 -7.60 5.82 25.80
CA GLU A 525 -8.73 6.47 25.13
C GLU A 525 -8.69 8.00 25.32
N ARG A 526 -8.46 8.49 26.55
CA ARG A 526 -8.35 9.93 26.81
C ARG A 526 -7.22 10.58 26.02
N GLU A 527 -6.04 9.99 26.03
CA GLU A 527 -4.89 10.49 25.25
C GLU A 527 -5.20 10.50 23.75
N ALA A 528 -5.81 9.43 23.22
CA ALA A 528 -6.21 9.37 21.82
C ALA A 528 -7.22 10.48 21.47
N CYS A 529 -8.20 10.74 22.35
CA CYS A 529 -9.16 11.82 22.17
C CYS A 529 -8.49 13.21 22.17
N GLU A 530 -7.56 13.45 23.09
CA GLU A 530 -6.79 14.69 23.19
C GLU A 530 -5.94 14.93 21.94
N ILE A 531 -5.18 13.91 21.49
CA ILE A 531 -4.33 13.96 20.29
C ILE A 531 -5.17 14.24 19.03
N LEU A 532 -6.34 13.61 18.92
CA LEU A 532 -7.24 13.78 17.77
C LEU A 532 -8.15 15.02 17.88
N GLY A 533 -8.10 15.78 18.98
CA GLY A 533 -8.95 16.94 19.21
C GLY A 533 -10.44 16.59 19.19
N VAL A 534 -10.83 15.49 19.83
CA VAL A 534 -12.23 15.12 20.11
C VAL A 534 -12.49 15.05 21.60
N ARG A 535 -13.75 15.18 22.02
CA ARG A 535 -14.13 15.02 23.44
C ARG A 535 -14.25 13.56 23.85
N GLU A 536 -14.73 12.72 22.93
CA GLU A 536 -14.90 11.28 23.11
C GLU A 536 -14.76 10.57 21.76
N LEU A 537 -14.49 9.26 21.77
CA LEU A 537 -14.35 8.46 20.53
C LEU A 537 -15.59 8.52 19.64
N ARG A 538 -16.78 8.70 20.21
CA ARG A 538 -18.02 8.81 19.43
C ARG A 538 -18.01 10.02 18.49
N ASP A 539 -17.47 11.15 18.92
CA ASP A 539 -17.29 12.34 18.07
C ASP A 539 -16.35 12.03 16.89
N TYR A 540 -15.36 11.15 17.08
CA TYR A 540 -14.39 10.74 16.05
C TYR A 540 -15.01 9.82 14.98
N PHE A 541 -15.79 8.82 15.40
CA PHE A 541 -16.46 7.91 14.45
C PHE A 541 -17.66 8.57 13.74
N ARG A 542 -18.35 9.50 14.40
CA ARG A 542 -19.54 10.14 13.83
C ARG A 542 -19.23 11.19 12.76
N ASP A 543 -18.10 11.89 12.84
CA ASP A 543 -17.74 12.88 11.82
C ASP A 543 -17.07 12.19 10.62
N PRO A 544 -17.69 12.17 9.42
CA PRO A 544 -17.09 11.54 8.24
C PRO A 544 -15.75 12.17 7.82
N ARG A 545 -15.46 13.40 8.27
CA ARG A 545 -14.19 14.10 8.03
C ARG A 545 -13.04 13.60 8.90
N ARG A 546 -13.31 12.71 9.86
CA ARG A 546 -12.34 12.14 10.80
C ARG A 546 -12.03 10.70 10.40
N PHE A 547 -12.63 9.70 11.08
CA PHE A 547 -12.30 8.29 10.87
C PHE A 547 -12.52 7.85 9.41
N PHE A 548 -13.66 8.18 8.80
CA PHE A 548 -13.96 7.73 7.43
C PHE A 548 -13.03 8.36 6.39
N ALA A 549 -12.73 9.66 6.50
CA ALA A 549 -11.78 10.32 5.62
C ALA A 549 -10.36 9.75 5.75
N PHE A 550 -9.90 9.49 6.97
CA PHE A 550 -8.63 8.82 7.20
C PHE A 550 -8.62 7.41 6.60
N HIS A 551 -9.69 6.65 6.80
CA HIS A 551 -9.87 5.32 6.20
C HIS A 551 -9.84 5.36 4.67
N ILE A 552 -10.55 6.28 4.03
CA ILE A 552 -10.50 6.46 2.58
C ILE A 552 -9.06 6.77 2.13
N LYS A 553 -8.37 7.69 2.81
CA LYS A 553 -6.97 8.05 2.49
C LYS A 553 -6.06 6.82 2.61
N ARG A 554 -6.15 6.08 3.71
CA ARG A 554 -5.34 4.87 3.97
C ARG A 554 -5.55 3.80 2.90
N TYR A 555 -6.80 3.62 2.48
CA TYR A 555 -7.23 2.65 1.47
C TYR A 555 -7.22 3.20 0.05
N SER A 556 -6.43 4.25 -0.21
CA SER A 556 -6.24 4.83 -1.52
C SER A 556 -4.78 4.74 -1.95
N LYS A 557 -4.44 3.78 -2.81
CA LYS A 557 -3.10 3.63 -3.41
C LYS A 557 -3.21 3.60 -4.94
N SER A 558 -2.21 4.13 -5.65
CA SER A 558 -2.16 4.14 -7.13
C SER A 558 -3.42 4.67 -7.82
N ARG A 559 -3.92 5.83 -7.38
CA ARG A 559 -5.20 6.47 -7.81
C ARG A 559 -6.46 5.63 -7.59
N ARG A 560 -6.35 4.48 -6.92
CA ARG A 560 -7.44 3.57 -6.68
C ARG A 560 -7.95 3.73 -5.25
N LYS A 561 -9.20 4.19 -5.11
CA LYS A 561 -9.87 4.36 -3.81
C LYS A 561 -10.67 3.11 -3.47
N ALA A 562 -10.32 2.46 -2.36
CA ALA A 562 -10.82 1.13 -2.01
C ALA A 562 -11.14 0.96 -0.51
N PRO A 563 -11.91 1.86 0.12
CA PRO A 563 -12.26 1.72 1.54
C PRO A 563 -13.10 0.47 1.80
N ILE A 564 -12.67 -0.35 2.76
CA ILE A 564 -13.35 -1.61 3.13
C ILE A 564 -14.37 -1.51 4.29
N TYR A 565 -14.38 -0.39 5.02
CA TYR A 565 -15.39 -0.05 6.03
C TYR A 565 -16.28 1.05 5.47
N TRP A 566 -17.57 0.77 5.33
CA TRP A 566 -18.52 1.68 4.70
C TRP A 566 -19.42 2.32 5.76
N LEU A 567 -19.35 3.65 5.85
CA LEU A 567 -20.19 4.45 6.73
C LEU A 567 -21.53 4.75 6.06
N LEU A 568 -22.63 4.29 6.66
CA LEU A 568 -23.99 4.67 6.31
C LEU A 568 -24.51 5.55 7.44
N GLN A 569 -24.98 6.75 7.13
CA GLN A 569 -25.31 7.74 8.17
C GLN A 569 -26.64 8.44 7.92
N SER A 570 -27.34 8.77 9.00
CA SER A 570 -28.53 9.62 8.95
C SER A 570 -28.19 11.07 8.57
N GLU A 571 -29.16 11.82 8.07
CA GLU A 571 -28.92 13.16 7.52
C GLU A 571 -28.30 14.14 8.54
N ARG A 572 -28.73 14.08 9.81
CA ARG A 572 -28.16 14.92 10.89
C ARG A 572 -27.10 14.19 11.71
N ARG A 573 -26.69 13.00 11.27
CA ARG A 573 -25.59 12.21 11.85
C ARG A 573 -25.85 11.71 13.26
N ASN A 574 -27.10 11.68 13.71
CA ASN A 574 -27.44 11.17 15.04
C ASN A 574 -27.50 9.63 15.11
N TYR A 575 -27.46 8.96 13.96
CA TYR A 575 -27.39 7.51 13.85
C TYR A 575 -26.50 7.10 12.67
N ALA A 576 -25.69 6.07 12.85
CA ALA A 576 -24.82 5.55 11.80
C ALA A 576 -24.59 4.05 11.94
N ILE A 577 -24.39 3.39 10.81
CA ILE A 577 -24.04 1.98 10.70
C ILE A 577 -22.73 1.88 9.88
N TRP A 578 -21.84 1.01 10.32
CA TRP A 578 -20.58 0.66 9.66
C TRP A 578 -20.68 -0.75 9.12
N LEU A 579 -20.45 -0.90 7.81
CA LEU A 579 -20.42 -2.20 7.15
C LEU A 579 -18.98 -2.60 6.83
N TYR A 580 -18.60 -3.83 7.15
CA TYR A 580 -17.36 -4.43 6.67
C TYR A 580 -17.62 -5.26 5.42
N VAL A 581 -17.11 -4.80 4.28
CA VAL A 581 -17.52 -5.32 2.97
C VAL A 581 -17.20 -6.82 2.77
N HIS A 582 -16.11 -7.33 3.34
CA HIS A 582 -15.73 -8.74 3.23
C HIS A 582 -16.61 -9.70 4.05
N ARG A 583 -17.40 -9.18 4.99
CA ARG A 583 -18.40 -9.97 5.73
C ARG A 583 -19.82 -9.70 5.25
N LEU A 584 -20.01 -8.76 4.32
CA LEU A 584 -21.32 -8.36 3.84
C LEU A 584 -21.92 -9.48 2.97
N ARG A 585 -23.01 -10.07 3.46
CA ARG A 585 -23.77 -11.09 2.74
C ARG A 585 -24.81 -10.44 1.83
N SER A 586 -25.40 -11.22 0.92
CA SER A 586 -26.46 -10.75 0.03
C SER A 586 -27.68 -10.18 0.76
N ASP A 587 -27.92 -10.64 2.00
CA ASP A 587 -28.99 -10.18 2.89
C ASP A 587 -28.54 -9.09 3.89
N GLY A 588 -27.28 -8.67 3.87
CA GLY A 588 -26.70 -7.78 4.89
C GLY A 588 -27.39 -6.42 5.03
N LEU A 589 -27.89 -5.83 3.93
CA LEU A 589 -28.65 -4.59 4.01
C LEU A 589 -30.02 -4.77 4.67
N PHE A 590 -30.67 -5.93 4.47
CA PHE A 590 -31.92 -6.26 5.15
C PHE A 590 -31.69 -6.52 6.64
N VAL A 591 -30.57 -7.17 7.00
CA VAL A 591 -30.15 -7.35 8.40
C VAL A 591 -29.89 -5.98 9.05
N ALA A 592 -29.18 -5.07 8.37
CA ALA A 592 -28.97 -3.70 8.85
C ALA A 592 -30.30 -2.94 9.06
N GLY A 593 -31.28 -3.11 8.18
CA GLY A 593 -32.62 -2.52 8.34
C GLY A 593 -33.34 -3.08 9.57
N ARG A 594 -33.49 -4.41 9.62
CA ARG A 594 -34.33 -5.12 10.60
C ARG A 594 -33.72 -5.17 12.00
N ASP A 595 -32.45 -5.55 12.11
CA ASP A 595 -31.85 -5.87 13.40
C ASP A 595 -31.21 -4.64 14.06
N TYR A 596 -30.90 -3.60 13.27
CA TYR A 596 -30.26 -2.39 13.75
C TYR A 596 -31.18 -1.17 13.67
N ALA A 597 -31.64 -0.80 12.46
CA ALA A 597 -32.40 0.44 12.28
C ALA A 597 -33.81 0.37 12.89
N ASP A 598 -34.56 -0.72 12.64
CA ASP A 598 -35.89 -0.94 13.24
C ASP A 598 -35.81 -1.05 14.77
N ALA A 599 -34.81 -1.75 15.30
CA ALA A 599 -34.57 -1.83 16.74
C ALA A 599 -34.36 -0.43 17.34
N LYS A 600 -33.62 0.44 16.65
CA LYS A 600 -33.42 1.83 17.07
C LYS A 600 -34.70 2.66 17.01
N VAL A 601 -35.47 2.55 15.93
CA VAL A 601 -36.76 3.25 15.79
C VAL A 601 -37.71 2.85 16.93
N ALA A 602 -37.80 1.55 17.24
CA ALA A 602 -38.64 1.04 18.32
C ALA A 602 -38.20 1.58 19.68
N LEU A 603 -36.88 1.56 19.96
CA LEU A 603 -36.33 2.05 21.23
C LEU A 603 -36.57 3.55 21.43
N GLU A 604 -36.26 4.38 20.43
CA GLU A 604 -36.42 5.83 20.53
C GLU A 604 -37.91 6.23 20.49
N GLY A 605 -38.76 5.45 19.83
CA GLY A 605 -40.21 5.59 19.85
C GLY A 605 -40.81 5.30 21.23
N ALA A 606 -40.38 4.22 21.89
CA ALA A 606 -40.81 3.90 23.25
C ALA A 606 -40.40 5.00 24.25
N ARG A 607 -39.17 5.52 24.14
CA ARG A 607 -38.71 6.67 24.93
C ARG A 607 -39.55 7.91 24.69
N LEU A 608 -39.93 8.19 23.44
CA LEU A 608 -40.80 9.32 23.12
C LEU A 608 -42.17 9.21 23.82
N GLU A 609 -42.78 8.02 23.83
CA GLU A 609 -44.06 7.79 24.51
C GLU A 609 -43.92 7.95 26.03
N GLU A 610 -42.83 7.46 26.63
CA GLU A 610 -42.52 7.71 28.04
C GLU A 610 -42.30 9.20 28.35
N LEU A 611 -41.68 9.94 27.42
CA LEU A 611 -41.50 11.38 27.55
C LEU A 611 -42.85 12.13 27.56
N ARG A 612 -43.79 11.69 26.73
CA ARG A 612 -45.15 12.22 26.62
C ARG A 612 -46.02 11.84 27.82
N ALA A 613 -45.81 10.66 28.40
CA ALA A 613 -46.51 10.23 29.59
C ALA A 613 -46.23 11.16 30.78
N GLY A 614 -47.29 11.55 31.50
CA GLY A 614 -47.16 12.38 32.71
C GLY A 614 -46.85 13.86 32.48
N LEU A 615 -46.87 14.36 31.23
CA LEU A 615 -46.60 15.76 30.90
C LEU A 615 -47.53 16.75 31.63
N GLU A 616 -48.79 16.36 31.83
CA GLU A 616 -49.83 17.19 32.46
C GLU A 616 -49.64 17.32 33.98
N ALA A 617 -48.87 16.42 34.61
CA ALA A 617 -48.61 16.42 36.05
C ALA A 617 -47.40 17.29 36.46
N LEU A 618 -46.69 17.86 35.49
CA LEU A 618 -45.50 18.68 35.72
C LEU A 618 -45.86 20.16 35.93
N ASP A 619 -45.05 20.87 36.73
CA ASP A 619 -45.15 22.32 36.83
C ASP A 619 -44.81 23.03 35.50
N ALA A 620 -45.13 24.32 35.38
CA ALA A 620 -44.96 25.05 34.12
C ALA A 620 -43.50 25.11 33.61
N SER A 621 -42.50 25.05 34.49
CA SER A 621 -41.08 25.11 34.11
C SER A 621 -40.56 23.74 33.64
N ALA A 622 -40.86 22.70 34.42
CA ALA A 622 -40.56 21.31 34.11
C ALA A 622 -41.29 20.85 32.85
N ARG A 623 -42.55 21.28 32.66
CA ARG A 623 -43.33 21.02 31.45
C ARG A 623 -42.65 21.59 30.21
N ARG A 624 -42.23 22.88 30.24
CA ARG A 624 -41.50 23.49 29.11
C ARG A 624 -40.18 22.76 28.80
N ARG A 625 -39.46 22.32 29.84
CA ARG A 625 -38.23 21.52 29.67
C ARG A 625 -38.54 20.16 29.02
N ARG A 626 -39.59 19.48 29.48
CA ARG A 626 -40.05 18.19 28.94
C ARG A 626 -40.55 18.31 27.50
N GLU A 627 -41.28 19.38 27.16
CA GLU A 627 -41.75 19.67 25.79
C GLU A 627 -40.59 19.83 24.81
N ARG A 628 -39.51 20.53 25.20
CA ARG A 628 -38.29 20.63 24.38
C ARG A 628 -37.61 19.28 24.18
N GLU A 629 -37.59 18.45 25.22
CA GLU A 629 -37.01 17.10 25.16
C GLU A 629 -37.85 16.18 24.26
N ILE A 630 -39.18 16.27 24.36
CA ILE A 630 -40.12 15.59 23.45
C ILE A 630 -39.86 16.02 21.99
N GLU A 631 -39.70 17.32 21.73
CA GLU A 631 -39.42 17.81 20.37
C GLU A 631 -38.08 17.27 19.85
N ARG A 632 -37.04 17.25 20.69
CA ARG A 632 -35.72 16.68 20.36
C ARG A 632 -35.83 15.19 20.04
N GLN A 633 -36.55 14.44 20.88
CA GLN A 633 -36.76 13.00 20.71
C GLN A 633 -37.60 12.70 19.45
N GLN A 634 -38.65 13.47 19.19
CA GLN A 634 -39.46 13.35 17.95
C GLN A 634 -38.60 13.54 16.71
N LYS A 635 -37.71 14.54 16.72
CA LYS A 635 -36.78 14.80 15.62
C LYS A 635 -35.82 13.62 15.41
N LEU A 636 -35.34 13.00 16.48
CA LEU A 636 -34.47 11.81 16.40
C LEU A 636 -35.23 10.60 15.82
N VAL A 637 -36.43 10.31 16.33
CA VAL A 637 -37.27 9.19 15.83
C VAL A 637 -37.58 9.37 14.34
N ALA A 638 -37.94 10.58 13.92
CA ALA A 638 -38.20 10.89 12.52
C ALA A 638 -36.95 10.68 11.65
N GLU A 639 -35.79 11.13 12.11
CA GLU A 639 -34.52 10.97 11.39
C GLU A 639 -34.10 9.50 11.24
N VAL A 640 -34.21 8.69 12.30
CA VAL A 640 -33.86 7.26 12.24
C VAL A 640 -34.86 6.50 11.36
N THR A 641 -36.16 6.82 11.45
CA THR A 641 -37.18 6.25 10.57
C THR A 641 -36.88 6.56 9.11
N GLU A 642 -36.51 7.81 8.81
CA GLU A 642 -36.12 8.20 7.45
C GLU A 642 -34.89 7.43 6.97
N PHE A 643 -33.83 7.34 7.79
CA PHE A 643 -32.65 6.54 7.48
C PHE A 643 -33.01 5.08 7.16
N ARG A 644 -33.83 4.46 8.00
CA ARG A 644 -34.37 3.10 7.84
C ARG A 644 -35.13 2.95 6.53
N ASP A 645 -36.00 3.91 6.20
CA ASP A 645 -36.78 3.87 4.96
C ASP A 645 -35.89 4.05 3.72
N ARG A 646 -34.83 4.87 3.78
CA ARG A 646 -33.85 4.97 2.68
C ARG A 646 -33.09 3.65 2.51
N LEU A 647 -32.65 3.05 3.62
CA LEU A 647 -31.94 1.76 3.61
C LEU A 647 -32.80 0.65 3.01
N ASP A 648 -34.07 0.55 3.42
CA ASP A 648 -35.03 -0.42 2.88
C ASP A 648 -35.24 -0.25 1.38
N ARG A 649 -35.40 1.00 0.89
CA ARG A 649 -35.52 1.27 -0.55
C ARG A 649 -34.33 0.75 -1.33
N ILE A 650 -33.12 0.95 -0.79
CA ILE A 650 -31.88 0.49 -1.43
C ILE A 650 -31.79 -1.04 -1.37
N ALA A 651 -32.11 -1.66 -0.24
CA ALA A 651 -32.13 -3.11 -0.10
C ALA A 651 -33.12 -3.78 -1.07
N LEU A 652 -34.28 -3.15 -1.30
CA LEU A 652 -35.29 -3.61 -2.27
C LEU A 652 -34.83 -3.57 -3.73
N LEU A 653 -33.79 -2.80 -4.08
CA LEU A 653 -33.17 -2.89 -5.41
C LEU A 653 -32.54 -4.27 -5.65
N ASN A 654 -32.22 -5.00 -4.58
CA ASN A 654 -31.61 -6.33 -4.60
C ASN A 654 -30.39 -6.37 -5.54
N LEU A 655 -29.46 -5.46 -5.27
CA LEU A 655 -28.18 -5.30 -5.95
C LEU A 655 -27.05 -5.70 -4.99
N PRO A 656 -26.82 -7.02 -4.77
CA PRO A 656 -25.70 -7.46 -3.96
C PRO A 656 -24.36 -6.92 -4.51
N PRO A 657 -23.46 -6.43 -3.63
CA PRO A 657 -22.14 -5.96 -4.05
C PRO A 657 -21.30 -7.12 -4.58
N ASP A 658 -20.47 -6.83 -5.59
CA ASP A 658 -19.50 -7.76 -6.15
C ASP A 658 -18.12 -7.09 -6.14
N LEU A 659 -17.28 -7.49 -5.19
CA LEU A 659 -15.94 -6.90 -5.01
C LEU A 659 -15.03 -7.09 -6.23
N ASN A 660 -15.33 -8.03 -7.13
CA ASN A 660 -14.62 -8.15 -8.40
C ASN A 660 -14.85 -6.91 -9.30
N ASP A 661 -15.98 -6.21 -9.16
CA ASP A 661 -16.25 -4.94 -9.85
C ASP A 661 -15.45 -3.76 -9.24
N GLY A 662 -14.92 -3.96 -8.04
CA GLY A 662 -14.21 -2.96 -7.26
C GLY A 662 -15.12 -2.19 -6.30
N VAL A 663 -14.52 -1.68 -5.23
CA VAL A 663 -15.24 -1.01 -4.14
C VAL A 663 -16.10 0.16 -4.60
N THR A 664 -15.60 1.01 -5.50
CA THR A 664 -16.34 2.19 -5.99
C THR A 664 -17.64 1.82 -6.71
N ILE A 665 -17.65 0.75 -7.51
CA ILE A 665 -18.86 0.23 -8.16
C ILE A 665 -19.76 -0.46 -7.14
N SER A 666 -19.17 -1.24 -6.23
CA SER A 666 -19.90 -2.03 -5.25
C SER A 666 -20.67 -1.18 -4.24
N ILE A 667 -20.09 -0.07 -3.80
CA ILE A 667 -20.72 0.85 -2.82
C ILE A 667 -21.69 1.85 -3.49
N ALA A 668 -21.62 2.02 -4.81
CA ALA A 668 -22.37 3.05 -5.53
C ALA A 668 -23.89 3.04 -5.26
N PRO A 669 -24.59 1.89 -5.14
CA PRO A 669 -26.01 1.88 -4.80
C PRO A 669 -26.35 2.54 -3.45
N LEU A 670 -25.38 2.65 -2.53
CA LEU A 670 -25.54 3.22 -1.20
C LEU A 670 -25.33 4.75 -1.15
N TRP A 671 -25.14 5.41 -2.29
CA TRP A 671 -24.71 6.81 -2.37
C TRP A 671 -25.58 7.82 -1.59
N GLU A 672 -26.87 7.54 -1.38
CA GLU A 672 -27.78 8.42 -0.60
C GLU A 672 -27.47 8.40 0.91
N LEU A 673 -26.83 7.34 1.40
CA LEU A 673 -26.53 7.12 2.83
C LEU A 673 -25.04 7.24 3.15
N VAL A 674 -24.18 7.05 2.15
CA VAL A 674 -22.72 7.11 2.33
C VAL A 674 -22.23 8.55 2.11
N PRO A 675 -21.53 9.16 3.07
CA PRO A 675 -20.99 10.52 2.92
C PRO A 675 -19.73 10.55 2.04
N TRP A 676 -19.84 10.04 0.80
CA TRP A 676 -18.72 9.91 -0.14
C TRP A 676 -19.15 10.25 -1.59
N MET A 677 -18.63 11.35 -2.13
CA MET A 677 -19.01 11.86 -3.45
C MET A 677 -18.67 10.91 -4.59
N GLU A 678 -17.61 10.12 -4.48
CA GLU A 678 -17.23 9.13 -5.48
C GLU A 678 -18.28 8.02 -5.64
N ALA A 679 -19.00 7.66 -4.59
CA ALA A 679 -20.11 6.70 -4.68
C ALA A 679 -21.23 7.27 -5.56
N GLN A 680 -21.61 8.54 -5.33
CA GLN A 680 -22.61 9.24 -6.15
C GLN A 680 -22.17 9.35 -7.62
N LYS A 681 -20.95 9.82 -7.87
CA LYS A 681 -20.41 9.94 -9.24
C LYS A 681 -20.38 8.60 -9.96
N THR A 682 -20.11 7.50 -9.24
CA THR A 682 -20.08 6.15 -9.82
C THR A 682 -21.50 5.65 -10.10
N TRP A 683 -22.46 5.92 -9.22
CA TRP A 683 -23.88 5.61 -9.43
C TRP A 683 -24.44 6.32 -10.67
N GLU A 684 -24.17 7.60 -10.83
CA GLU A 684 -24.59 8.38 -12.00
C GLU A 684 -24.06 7.78 -13.32
N LYS A 685 -22.80 7.32 -13.32
CA LYS A 685 -22.19 6.63 -14.47
C LYS A 685 -22.82 5.27 -14.74
N LEU A 686 -23.11 4.47 -13.70
CA LEU A 686 -23.81 3.19 -13.84
C LEU A 686 -25.22 3.37 -14.40
N ALA A 687 -25.98 4.35 -13.89
CA ALA A 687 -27.31 4.68 -14.37
C ALA A 687 -27.32 5.20 -15.82
N ALA A 688 -26.21 5.79 -16.27
CA ALA A 688 -25.96 6.19 -17.66
C ALA A 688 -25.44 5.05 -18.56
N GLY A 689 -25.37 3.81 -18.05
CA GLY A 689 -24.97 2.63 -18.83
C GLY A 689 -23.46 2.44 -18.98
N GLN A 690 -22.62 3.15 -18.22
CA GLN A 690 -21.18 2.90 -18.19
C GLN A 690 -20.84 1.62 -17.42
N PHE A 691 -19.59 1.18 -17.52
CA PHE A 691 -19.06 -0.01 -16.83
C PHE A 691 -19.82 -1.30 -17.20
N GLU A 692 -20.19 -1.46 -18.47
CA GLU A 692 -20.97 -2.59 -18.96
C GLU A 692 -20.41 -3.98 -18.63
N TRP A 693 -19.09 -4.05 -18.42
CA TRP A 693 -18.35 -5.24 -18.03
C TRP A 693 -18.63 -5.68 -16.59
N SER A 694 -19.05 -4.74 -15.72
CA SER A 694 -19.28 -5.00 -14.30
C SER A 694 -20.53 -5.85 -14.07
N THR A 695 -20.50 -6.70 -13.06
CA THR A 695 -21.66 -7.45 -12.60
C THR A 695 -22.77 -6.49 -12.16
N MET A 696 -22.46 -5.40 -11.47
CA MET A 696 -23.41 -4.38 -11.05
C MET A 696 -24.18 -3.75 -12.22
N ALA A 697 -23.48 -3.31 -13.28
CA ALA A 697 -24.15 -2.75 -14.46
C ALA A 697 -25.06 -3.78 -15.16
N ARG A 698 -24.64 -5.06 -15.21
CA ARG A 698 -25.49 -6.16 -15.74
C ARG A 698 -26.75 -6.35 -14.88
N GLN A 699 -26.61 -6.35 -13.56
CA GLN A 699 -27.75 -6.46 -12.63
C GLN A 699 -28.73 -5.29 -12.77
N MET A 700 -28.23 -4.06 -12.89
CA MET A 700 -29.04 -2.85 -13.10
C MET A 700 -29.81 -2.90 -14.43
N ARG A 701 -29.17 -3.35 -15.52
CA ARG A 701 -29.83 -3.52 -16.82
C ARG A 701 -30.95 -4.55 -16.77
N GLN A 702 -30.71 -5.71 -16.16
CA GLN A 702 -31.72 -6.76 -16.00
C GLN A 702 -32.96 -6.28 -15.22
N ARG A 703 -32.79 -5.28 -14.34
CA ARG A 703 -33.86 -4.69 -13.52
C ARG A 703 -34.47 -3.42 -14.10
N GLY A 704 -34.04 -2.98 -15.30
CA GLY A 704 -34.55 -1.76 -15.92
C GLY A 704 -34.16 -0.47 -15.20
N LEU A 705 -33.04 -0.46 -14.48
CA LEU A 705 -32.52 0.69 -13.72
C LEU A 705 -31.55 1.57 -14.53
N VAL A 706 -31.21 1.15 -15.75
CA VAL A 706 -30.33 1.90 -16.68
C VAL A 706 -31.19 2.62 -17.70
N ARG A 707 -30.82 3.88 -18.00
CA ARG A 707 -31.56 4.76 -18.93
C ARG A 707 -31.48 4.32 -20.39
#